data_AF-J0QXF9-F1
#
_entry.id   AF-J0QXF9-F1
#
_cell.length_a   1.000
_cell.length_b   1.000
_cell.length_c   1.000
_cell.angle_alpha   90.00
_cell.angle_beta   90.00
_cell.angle_gamma   90.00
#
_symmetry.space_group_name_H-M   'P 1'
#
loop_
_entity.id
_entity.type
_entity.pdbx_description
1 polymer ?
#
loop_
_entity_poly.entity_id
_entity_poly.type
_entity_poly.pdbx_seq_one_letter_code
_entity_poly.pdbx_strand_id
1 'polypeptide(L)'
;GLFKESVWVMVMRRVLRHHVCLCVLSTAVLAGLALLTDQNKVYAGLNCTGVANSSGDGSTRDNTNGRIECDGSGNGTGDRSGQLSGIRTIDMSRTWKRGTTRNSGHPAVKVYKADITISGALKITDNGQSNNPAIQVYDRGVLRVNDVTATGVYKGIEVSGGGSSVTVVKGSIEVRAGGGAVIEVKNGGMVVLNHGVKVNGGGDNTGIEVGQGGGTVTLVGTNFRNVKTGIKFTGTGTAASVMGVGATINLASGGIGIKMEGTGGASVMNMTIKGSGTATGAEVTSGTLTVNTVTMTNVQTGMKVTGNGNATMVGGEIKGKGGTGTGVEMNTSGTVTLSGGVKVEGFETGLKVTGSGMRNTVTGGVIQGKRVGVEVSEKGILKVNGEATIEVTESNGVGLKVTGTGRANVVGGEIKGSGGTGTGVEMSGNGTVTLSGVTVEKFKTGAKVKKGTLKMMGESTISLARGGKYGVYVGIDVTSAELTGTKIVGGGSGYGVYAMGGNVTLEGVKVSGVEKGVYARKGKSLTISGSSSIDFKGEYGVYVGSGVTAELKGTVIRGGGNEKSTGVYAMGGNVTLEGVKVSGVEEGVVMMGSGTLTVERGTIELASGGKYGVYVGIDVTSASLTGTKIVGGGKGYGVYATGKKVTISGGEISKVITGV
;
A
#
# COMPACT_ATOMS: atom_id res chain seq x y z
N GLY A 1 16.95 15.75 -28.05
CA GLY A 1 15.87 15.05 -27.34
C GLY A 1 15.12 14.12 -28.26
N LEU A 2 15.67 12.93 -28.55
CA LEU A 2 15.00 11.88 -29.35
C LEU A 2 15.20 10.46 -28.76
N PHE A 3 15.75 10.35 -27.53
CA PHE A 3 15.99 9.07 -26.87
C PHE A 3 15.09 8.82 -25.63
N LYS A 4 14.22 9.77 -25.27
CA LYS A 4 13.30 9.63 -24.12
C LYS A 4 11.89 9.16 -24.48
N GLU A 5 11.48 9.19 -25.75
CA GLU A 5 10.13 8.76 -26.17
C GLU A 5 10.03 7.26 -26.50
N SER A 6 11.12 6.62 -26.94
CA SER A 6 11.07 5.21 -27.39
C SER A 6 10.89 4.20 -26.24
N VAL A 7 11.31 4.54 -25.02
CA VAL A 7 11.14 3.67 -23.84
C VAL A 7 9.72 3.78 -23.26
N TRP A 8 9.07 4.94 -23.41
CA TRP A 8 7.71 5.16 -22.90
C TRP A 8 6.65 4.45 -23.74
N VAL A 9 6.80 4.45 -25.07
CA VAL A 9 5.89 3.75 -26.00
C VAL A 9 5.99 2.23 -25.87
N MET A 10 7.17 1.69 -25.56
CA MET A 10 7.37 0.24 -25.43
C MET A 10 6.82 -0.34 -24.10
N VAL A 11 6.84 0.44 -23.02
CA VAL A 11 6.24 0.04 -21.73
C VAL A 11 4.71 0.15 -21.76
N MET A 12 4.16 1.21 -22.36
CA MET A 12 2.70 1.35 -22.54
C MET A 12 2.10 0.27 -23.46
N ARG A 13 2.79 -0.12 -24.55
CA ARG A 13 2.32 -1.20 -25.44
C ARG A 13 2.32 -2.60 -24.81
N ARG A 14 3.04 -2.83 -23.69
CA ARG A 14 2.96 -4.07 -22.90
C ARG A 14 1.83 -4.00 -21.86
N VAL A 15 1.62 -2.85 -21.22
CA VAL A 15 0.56 -2.65 -20.22
C VAL A 15 -0.84 -2.62 -20.86
N LEU A 16 -1.01 -1.97 -22.02
CA LEU A 16 -2.29 -1.97 -22.74
C LEU A 16 -2.66 -3.37 -23.27
N ARG A 17 -1.67 -4.18 -23.69
CA ARG A 17 -1.95 -5.56 -24.13
C ARG A 17 -2.40 -6.49 -22.99
N HIS A 18 -1.99 -6.23 -21.74
CA HIS A 18 -2.52 -6.94 -20.57
C HIS A 18 -3.91 -6.43 -20.17
N HIS A 19 -4.17 -5.13 -20.20
CA HIS A 19 -5.50 -4.60 -19.87
C HIS A 19 -6.60 -5.00 -20.86
N VAL A 20 -6.29 -5.03 -22.16
CA VAL A 20 -7.28 -5.42 -23.19
C VAL A 20 -7.57 -6.94 -23.13
N CYS A 21 -6.57 -7.81 -22.91
CA CYS A 21 -6.82 -9.23 -22.71
C CYS A 21 -7.62 -9.54 -21.42
N LEU A 22 -7.41 -8.77 -20.35
CA LEU A 22 -8.10 -9.00 -19.07
C LEU A 22 -9.58 -8.57 -19.11
N CYS A 23 -9.91 -7.48 -19.82
CA CYS A 23 -11.30 -7.07 -20.06
C CYS A 23 -12.05 -8.07 -20.94
N VAL A 24 -11.40 -8.60 -21.99
CA VAL A 24 -12.02 -9.57 -22.91
C VAL A 24 -12.20 -10.96 -22.24
N LEU A 25 -11.31 -11.35 -21.31
CA LEU A 25 -11.51 -12.56 -20.49
C LEU A 25 -12.66 -12.39 -19.46
N SER A 26 -12.83 -11.20 -18.88
CA SER A 26 -13.92 -10.93 -17.93
C SER A 26 -15.30 -10.97 -18.61
N THR A 27 -15.44 -10.35 -19.78
CA THR A 27 -16.71 -10.36 -20.53
C THR A 27 -17.00 -11.71 -21.17
N ALA A 28 -15.99 -12.45 -21.64
CA ALA A 28 -16.19 -13.79 -22.18
C ALA A 28 -16.59 -14.82 -21.11
N VAL A 29 -16.07 -14.71 -19.88
CA VAL A 29 -16.47 -15.58 -18.77
C VAL A 29 -17.87 -15.22 -18.26
N LEU A 30 -18.21 -13.93 -18.14
CA LEU A 30 -19.59 -13.49 -17.79
C LEU A 30 -20.62 -13.86 -18.88
N ALA A 31 -20.27 -13.72 -20.17
CA ALA A 31 -21.14 -14.11 -21.28
C ALA A 31 -21.29 -15.64 -21.40
N GLY A 32 -20.24 -16.41 -21.06
CA GLY A 32 -20.32 -17.86 -20.92
C GLY A 32 -21.16 -18.32 -19.71
N LEU A 33 -21.21 -17.52 -18.64
CA LEU A 33 -21.96 -17.84 -17.41
C LEU A 33 -23.48 -17.65 -17.55
N ALA A 34 -23.92 -16.67 -18.35
CA ALA A 34 -25.34 -16.51 -18.69
C ALA A 34 -25.90 -17.65 -19.55
N LEU A 35 -25.03 -18.43 -20.22
CA LEU A 35 -25.42 -19.63 -20.97
C LEU A 35 -25.53 -20.89 -20.10
N LEU A 36 -25.15 -20.83 -18.81
CA LEU A 36 -25.30 -21.95 -17.87
C LEU A 36 -26.63 -21.91 -17.10
N THR A 37 -27.43 -20.84 -17.22
CA THR A 37 -28.69 -20.70 -16.48
C THR A 37 -29.93 -21.23 -17.20
N ASP A 38 -29.84 -21.77 -18.42
CA ASP A 38 -31.06 -22.26 -19.09
C ASP A 38 -30.88 -23.28 -20.21
N GLN A 39 -29.78 -24.03 -20.26
CA GLN A 39 -29.64 -25.16 -21.19
C GLN A 39 -29.59 -26.47 -20.43
N ASN A 40 -30.78 -26.95 -20.06
CA ASN A 40 -31.03 -28.24 -19.43
C ASN A 40 -30.76 -29.45 -20.37
N LYS A 41 -29.89 -29.32 -21.38
CA LYS A 41 -29.58 -30.39 -22.34
C LYS A 41 -28.14 -30.28 -22.85
N VAL A 42 -27.17 -30.70 -22.03
CA VAL A 42 -25.87 -31.14 -22.56
C VAL A 42 -25.95 -32.66 -22.67
N TYR A 43 -26.09 -33.15 -23.90
CA TYR A 43 -26.06 -34.57 -24.24
C TYR A 43 -24.63 -35.11 -23.99
N ALA A 44 -24.47 -36.03 -23.05
CA ALA A 44 -23.22 -36.76 -22.82
C ALA A 44 -23.34 -38.18 -23.40
N GLY A 45 -22.36 -38.59 -24.21
CA GLY A 45 -22.26 -39.93 -24.77
C GLY A 45 -21.90 -40.97 -23.70
N LEU A 46 -22.49 -42.16 -23.82
CA LEU A 46 -22.26 -43.35 -22.99
C LEU A 46 -20.77 -43.61 -22.76
N ASN A 47 -20.34 -43.70 -21.49
CA ASN A 47 -19.02 -44.24 -21.10
C ASN A 47 -18.86 -44.46 -19.57
N CYS A 48 -19.96 -44.76 -18.86
CA CYS A 48 -19.95 -45.07 -17.43
C CYS A 48 -20.10 -46.57 -17.20
N THR A 49 -19.02 -47.29 -16.89
CA THR A 49 -19.09 -48.66 -16.32
C THR A 49 -19.58 -48.70 -14.87
N GLY A 50 -20.04 -47.56 -14.34
CA GLY A 50 -20.44 -47.35 -12.96
C GLY A 50 -21.68 -48.12 -12.55
N VAL A 51 -21.48 -49.41 -12.28
CA VAL A 51 -22.37 -50.14 -11.38
C VAL A 51 -22.26 -49.46 -10.03
N ALA A 52 -23.28 -48.71 -9.64
CA ALA A 52 -23.50 -48.49 -8.24
C ALA A 52 -23.83 -49.88 -7.69
N ASN A 53 -22.86 -50.51 -7.04
CA ASN A 53 -22.95 -51.92 -6.67
C ASN A 53 -23.01 -51.98 -5.12
N SER A 54 -23.41 -53.12 -4.53
CA SER A 54 -23.16 -53.48 -3.11
C SER A 54 -22.01 -54.49 -2.85
N SER A 55 -21.52 -55.20 -3.88
CA SER A 55 -20.64 -56.37 -3.78
C SER A 55 -19.48 -56.48 -4.80
N GLY A 56 -19.34 -55.59 -5.80
CA GLY A 56 -18.33 -55.59 -6.87
C GLY A 56 -17.98 -56.97 -7.43
N ASP A 57 -19.05 -57.71 -7.64
CA ASP A 57 -19.16 -59.02 -8.25
C ASP A 57 -19.43 -58.97 -9.76
N GLY A 58 -19.49 -57.77 -10.36
CA GLY A 58 -19.82 -57.59 -11.77
C GLY A 58 -21.30 -57.72 -12.11
N SER A 59 -22.22 -57.65 -11.15
CA SER A 59 -23.66 -57.57 -11.42
C SER A 59 -24.06 -56.22 -12.05
N THR A 60 -25.00 -56.24 -13.00
CA THR A 60 -25.36 -55.13 -13.93
C THR A 60 -26.50 -54.22 -13.43
N ARG A 61 -26.80 -54.17 -12.12
CA ARG A 61 -27.98 -53.45 -11.59
C ARG A 61 -27.60 -52.17 -10.84
N ASP A 62 -28.33 -51.09 -11.10
CA ASP A 62 -28.19 -49.79 -10.42
C ASP A 62 -28.54 -49.90 -8.92
N ASN A 63 -27.62 -49.50 -8.03
CA ASN A 63 -27.81 -49.42 -6.58
C ASN A 63 -27.68 -47.97 -6.11
N THR A 64 -28.71 -47.42 -5.48
CA THR A 64 -28.64 -46.05 -4.93
C THR A 64 -27.59 -45.86 -3.83
N ASN A 65 -27.04 -46.94 -3.27
CA ASN A 65 -26.05 -46.90 -2.18
C ASN A 65 -24.62 -47.28 -2.60
N GLY A 66 -24.40 -47.60 -3.88
CA GLY A 66 -23.08 -48.00 -4.40
C GLY A 66 -22.21 -46.82 -4.81
N ARG A 67 -20.88 -47.02 -4.81
CA ARG A 67 -19.91 -46.05 -5.36
C ARG A 67 -20.13 -45.85 -6.86
N ILE A 68 -19.79 -44.65 -7.34
CA ILE A 68 -19.86 -44.30 -8.76
C ILE A 68 -18.43 -44.28 -9.30
N GLU A 69 -18.10 -45.18 -10.22
CA GLU A 69 -16.82 -45.16 -10.94
C GLU A 69 -17.10 -45.19 -12.45
N CYS A 70 -16.57 -44.23 -13.20
CA CYS A 70 -16.73 -44.19 -14.64
C CYS A 70 -15.39 -43.97 -15.33
N ASP A 71 -15.13 -44.82 -16.32
CA ASP A 71 -13.78 -45.07 -16.83
C ASP A 71 -13.58 -44.79 -18.33
N GLY A 72 -14.61 -44.35 -19.03
CA GLY A 72 -14.49 -44.09 -20.47
C GLY A 72 -14.61 -45.34 -21.33
N SER A 73 -14.77 -46.53 -20.76
CA SER A 73 -14.88 -47.78 -21.51
C SER A 73 -16.34 -48.09 -21.80
N GLY A 74 -16.65 -48.38 -23.07
CA GLY A 74 -18.01 -48.42 -23.64
C GLY A 74 -18.96 -49.54 -23.15
N ASN A 75 -18.75 -50.09 -21.96
CA ASN A 75 -19.57 -51.18 -21.38
C ASN A 75 -20.58 -50.69 -20.33
N GLY A 76 -20.97 -49.41 -20.37
CA GLY A 76 -21.86 -48.79 -19.39
C GLY A 76 -23.36 -48.89 -19.71
N THR A 77 -24.18 -49.32 -18.75
CA THR A 77 -25.66 -49.42 -18.86
C THR A 77 -26.39 -48.21 -18.28
N GLY A 78 -25.97 -47.00 -18.63
CA GLY A 78 -26.74 -45.77 -18.32
C GLY A 78 -28.02 -45.69 -19.17
N ASP A 79 -28.97 -44.81 -18.79
CA ASP A 79 -30.03 -44.43 -19.73
C ASP A 79 -29.40 -43.84 -21.01
N ARG A 80 -30.13 -43.88 -22.14
CA ARG A 80 -29.62 -43.39 -23.44
C ARG A 80 -29.22 -41.89 -23.43
N SER A 81 -29.40 -41.19 -22.30
CA SER A 81 -29.07 -39.77 -22.07
C SER A 81 -27.81 -39.53 -21.24
N GLY A 82 -27.13 -40.55 -20.70
CA GLY A 82 -25.89 -40.37 -19.93
C GLY A 82 -26.12 -39.70 -18.56
N GLN A 83 -27.30 -39.89 -17.98
CA GLN A 83 -27.74 -39.22 -16.74
C GLN A 83 -27.94 -40.26 -15.63
N LEU A 84 -27.38 -39.98 -14.44
CA LEU A 84 -27.72 -40.72 -13.22
C LEU A 84 -28.86 -39.98 -12.51
N SER A 85 -30.06 -40.54 -12.60
CA SER A 85 -31.25 -40.05 -11.89
C SER A 85 -31.44 -40.77 -10.54
N GLY A 86 -32.34 -40.25 -9.71
CA GLY A 86 -32.62 -40.79 -8.36
C GLY A 86 -31.71 -40.28 -7.25
N ILE A 87 -32.18 -40.37 -5.99
CA ILE A 87 -31.40 -40.01 -4.80
C ILE A 87 -30.39 -41.13 -4.51
N ARG A 88 -29.12 -40.76 -4.26
CA ARG A 88 -28.04 -41.69 -3.94
C ARG A 88 -27.45 -41.40 -2.57
N THR A 89 -27.15 -42.44 -1.79
CA THR A 89 -26.58 -42.34 -0.44
C THR A 89 -25.38 -43.28 -0.28
N ILE A 90 -24.19 -42.72 -0.36
CA ILE A 90 -22.93 -43.47 -0.38
C ILE A 90 -22.20 -43.30 0.96
N ASP A 91 -21.91 -44.42 1.63
CA ASP A 91 -21.06 -44.44 2.82
C ASP A 91 -19.67 -44.98 2.44
N MET A 92 -18.64 -44.12 2.54
CA MET A 92 -17.26 -44.42 2.18
C MET A 92 -16.60 -45.46 3.11
N SER A 93 -17.18 -45.71 4.29
CA SER A 93 -16.67 -46.68 5.27
C SER A 93 -16.88 -48.14 4.84
N ARG A 94 -17.84 -48.38 3.96
CA ARG A 94 -18.25 -49.75 3.61
C ARG A 94 -17.14 -50.45 2.84
N THR A 95 -16.79 -51.65 3.30
CA THR A 95 -15.83 -52.51 2.60
C THR A 95 -16.45 -53.02 1.31
N TRP A 96 -15.66 -52.98 0.25
CA TRP A 96 -16.13 -53.25 -1.10
C TRP A 96 -15.34 -54.38 -1.72
N LYS A 97 -16.01 -55.41 -2.22
CA LYS A 97 -15.32 -56.48 -2.96
C LYS A 97 -15.20 -56.08 -4.42
N ARG A 98 -14.04 -56.30 -5.06
CA ARG A 98 -13.91 -56.35 -6.53
C ARG A 98 -13.31 -57.72 -6.84
N GLY A 99 -14.10 -58.68 -7.31
CA GLY A 99 -13.67 -60.08 -7.37
C GLY A 99 -13.34 -60.64 -5.96
N THR A 100 -12.18 -61.27 -5.79
CA THR A 100 -11.73 -61.85 -4.50
C THR A 100 -11.10 -60.84 -3.52
N THR A 101 -10.81 -59.62 -3.98
CA THR A 101 -10.15 -58.58 -3.16
C THR A 101 -11.15 -57.67 -2.45
N ARG A 102 -11.00 -57.48 -1.13
CA ARG A 102 -11.71 -56.47 -0.35
C ARG A 102 -10.92 -55.17 -0.37
N ASN A 103 -11.45 -54.14 -1.01
CA ASN A 103 -10.83 -52.82 -1.01
C ASN A 103 -11.65 -51.85 -0.15
N SER A 104 -11.07 -51.47 1.00
CA SER A 104 -11.49 -50.30 1.78
C SER A 104 -10.81 -49.04 1.24
N GLY A 105 -11.46 -47.88 1.40
CA GLY A 105 -10.84 -46.58 1.11
C GLY A 105 -10.73 -46.21 -0.37
N HIS A 106 -11.87 -46.01 -1.03
CA HIS A 106 -11.93 -45.39 -2.35
C HIS A 106 -12.91 -44.20 -2.35
N PRO A 107 -12.79 -43.24 -3.29
CA PRO A 107 -13.73 -42.13 -3.43
C PRO A 107 -15.17 -42.58 -3.61
N ALA A 108 -16.15 -41.80 -3.13
CA ALA A 108 -17.56 -42.09 -3.37
C ALA A 108 -17.93 -41.94 -4.86
N VAL A 109 -17.33 -40.96 -5.53
CA VAL A 109 -17.43 -40.74 -6.97
C VAL A 109 -16.03 -40.63 -7.57
N LYS A 110 -15.78 -41.39 -8.64
CA LYS A 110 -14.53 -41.37 -9.41
C LYS A 110 -14.83 -41.32 -10.90
N VAL A 111 -14.30 -40.32 -11.60
CA VAL A 111 -14.57 -40.10 -13.02
C VAL A 111 -13.27 -39.89 -13.78
N TYR A 112 -13.07 -40.64 -14.86
CA TYR A 112 -11.96 -40.45 -15.78
C TYR A 112 -12.35 -40.82 -17.21
N LYS A 113 -11.89 -40.03 -18.19
CA LYS A 113 -12.22 -40.18 -19.63
C LYS A 113 -13.73 -40.28 -19.94
N ALA A 114 -14.59 -39.75 -19.08
CA ALA A 114 -16.04 -39.86 -19.19
C ALA A 114 -16.73 -38.56 -18.76
N ASP A 115 -17.91 -38.31 -19.34
CA ASP A 115 -18.75 -37.14 -19.06
C ASP A 115 -20.07 -37.57 -18.42
N ILE A 116 -20.40 -37.02 -17.25
CA ILE A 116 -21.52 -37.52 -16.42
C ILE A 116 -22.29 -36.37 -15.80
N THR A 117 -23.60 -36.53 -15.78
CA THR A 117 -24.50 -35.69 -14.98
C THR A 117 -25.25 -36.52 -13.93
N ILE A 118 -25.13 -36.14 -12.67
CA ILE A 118 -25.95 -36.64 -11.56
C ILE A 118 -27.04 -35.61 -11.30
N SER A 119 -28.26 -35.90 -11.74
CA SER A 119 -29.38 -34.96 -11.62
C SER A 119 -30.11 -35.05 -10.28
N GLY A 120 -30.06 -36.21 -9.63
CA GLY A 120 -30.62 -36.43 -8.30
C GLY A 120 -29.69 -35.98 -7.17
N ALA A 121 -30.18 -36.07 -5.93
CA ALA A 121 -29.38 -35.72 -4.76
C ALA A 121 -28.33 -36.80 -4.46
N LEU A 122 -27.08 -36.38 -4.26
CA LEU A 122 -25.94 -37.22 -3.91
C LEU A 122 -25.53 -36.97 -2.46
N LYS A 123 -25.84 -37.92 -1.57
CA LYS A 123 -25.43 -37.89 -0.16
C LYS A 123 -24.20 -38.78 0.04
N ILE A 124 -23.14 -38.23 0.64
CA ILE A 124 -21.88 -38.91 0.90
C ILE A 124 -21.54 -38.76 2.40
N THR A 125 -21.24 -39.87 3.06
CA THR A 125 -20.75 -39.89 4.45
C THR A 125 -19.47 -40.71 4.55
N ASP A 126 -18.57 -40.36 5.45
CA ASP A 126 -17.36 -41.14 5.74
C ASP A 126 -17.27 -41.54 7.23
N ASN A 127 -18.01 -42.58 7.60
CA ASN A 127 -17.98 -43.12 8.97
C ASN A 127 -16.68 -43.89 9.27
N GLY A 128 -15.89 -44.21 8.24
CA GLY A 128 -14.74 -45.10 8.30
C GLY A 128 -13.41 -44.35 8.33
N GLN A 129 -13.46 -43.02 8.38
CA GLN A 129 -12.29 -42.16 8.48
C GLN A 129 -11.28 -42.37 7.33
N SER A 130 -11.77 -42.52 6.09
CA SER A 130 -10.94 -42.65 4.89
C SER A 130 -10.09 -41.41 4.64
N ASN A 131 -8.91 -41.57 4.01
CA ASN A 131 -8.08 -40.43 3.55
C ASN A 131 -8.36 -40.03 2.08
N ASN A 132 -9.37 -40.63 1.45
CA ASN A 132 -9.71 -40.38 0.06
C ASN A 132 -10.64 -39.16 -0.10
N PRO A 133 -10.63 -38.50 -1.27
CA PRO A 133 -11.66 -37.52 -1.61
C PRO A 133 -13.04 -38.15 -1.71
N ALA A 134 -14.08 -37.38 -1.40
CA ALA A 134 -15.46 -37.78 -1.67
C ALA A 134 -15.71 -37.89 -3.18
N ILE A 135 -15.19 -36.92 -3.95
CA ILE A 135 -15.30 -36.86 -5.41
C ILE A 135 -13.90 -36.71 -6.01
N GLN A 136 -13.52 -37.61 -6.93
CA GLN A 136 -12.26 -37.56 -7.67
C GLN A 136 -12.52 -37.54 -9.18
N VAL A 137 -11.97 -36.56 -9.89
CA VAL A 137 -12.08 -36.45 -11.34
C VAL A 137 -10.73 -36.21 -11.97
N TYR A 138 -10.35 -37.03 -12.96
CA TYR A 138 -9.05 -36.91 -13.61
C TYR A 138 -9.06 -37.35 -15.07
N ASP A 139 -7.94 -37.13 -15.78
CA ASP A 139 -7.73 -37.59 -17.16
C ASP A 139 -8.92 -37.30 -18.10
N ARG A 140 -9.26 -36.00 -18.22
CA ARG A 140 -10.36 -35.48 -19.06
C ARG A 140 -11.76 -35.89 -18.63
N GLY A 141 -11.95 -36.35 -17.39
CA GLY A 141 -13.29 -36.64 -16.86
C GLY A 141 -14.10 -35.37 -16.58
N VAL A 142 -15.41 -35.39 -16.84
CA VAL A 142 -16.32 -34.27 -16.55
C VAL A 142 -17.48 -34.75 -15.69
N LEU A 143 -17.68 -34.10 -14.55
CA LEU A 143 -18.77 -34.39 -13.64
C LEU A 143 -19.63 -33.15 -13.39
N ARG A 144 -20.95 -33.28 -13.59
CA ARG A 144 -21.96 -32.30 -13.18
C ARG A 144 -22.84 -32.92 -12.10
N VAL A 145 -22.96 -32.28 -10.95
CA VAL A 145 -23.82 -32.73 -9.84
C VAL A 145 -24.81 -31.63 -9.50
N ASN A 146 -26.10 -31.96 -9.54
CA ASN A 146 -27.16 -31.01 -9.22
C ASN A 146 -27.20 -30.67 -7.72
N ASP A 147 -27.22 -31.69 -6.86
CA ASP A 147 -27.31 -31.50 -5.41
C ASP A 147 -26.39 -32.47 -4.69
N VAL A 148 -25.43 -31.95 -3.90
CA VAL A 148 -24.48 -32.78 -3.16
C VAL A 148 -24.53 -32.48 -1.66
N THR A 149 -24.52 -33.51 -0.83
CA THR A 149 -24.33 -33.39 0.62
C THR A 149 -23.21 -34.34 1.03
N ALA A 150 -22.00 -33.83 1.20
CA ALA A 150 -20.86 -34.59 1.71
C ALA A 150 -20.60 -34.21 3.16
N THR A 151 -20.56 -35.18 4.07
CA THR A 151 -20.43 -34.95 5.52
C THR A 151 -19.33 -35.81 6.12
N GLY A 152 -18.45 -35.16 6.90
CA GLY A 152 -17.40 -35.84 7.67
C GLY A 152 -16.28 -36.45 6.81
N VAL A 153 -16.16 -36.04 5.54
CA VAL A 153 -15.16 -36.60 4.61
C VAL A 153 -13.76 -36.04 4.89
N TYR A 154 -12.71 -36.73 4.47
CA TYR A 154 -11.34 -36.22 4.62
C TYR A 154 -10.97 -35.15 3.58
N LYS A 155 -11.41 -35.30 2.34
CA LYS A 155 -11.24 -34.32 1.27
C LYS A 155 -12.55 -34.26 0.48
N GLY A 156 -12.98 -33.07 0.07
CA GLY A 156 -14.25 -32.91 -0.64
C GLY A 156 -14.14 -33.33 -2.11
N ILE A 157 -13.54 -32.47 -2.92
CA ILE A 157 -13.40 -32.63 -4.37
C ILE A 157 -11.93 -32.59 -4.73
N GLU A 158 -11.47 -33.53 -5.55
CA GLU A 158 -10.13 -33.52 -6.15
C GLU A 158 -10.24 -33.60 -7.68
N VAL A 159 -9.68 -32.60 -8.39
CA VAL A 159 -9.66 -32.57 -9.85
C VAL A 159 -8.24 -32.44 -10.39
N SER A 160 -7.84 -33.33 -11.29
CA SER A 160 -6.49 -33.35 -11.87
C SER A 160 -6.49 -33.53 -13.39
N GLY A 161 -5.72 -32.69 -14.09
CA GLY A 161 -5.46 -32.84 -15.52
C GLY A 161 -6.31 -31.93 -16.40
N GLY A 162 -5.71 -31.47 -17.51
CA GLY A 162 -6.39 -30.61 -18.48
C GLY A 162 -7.62 -31.30 -19.08
N GLY A 163 -8.73 -30.58 -19.14
CA GLY A 163 -10.04 -31.10 -19.57
C GLY A 163 -10.84 -31.77 -18.46
N SER A 164 -10.24 -32.06 -17.30
CA SER A 164 -10.98 -32.60 -16.14
C SER A 164 -11.77 -31.51 -15.44
N SER A 165 -13.06 -31.72 -15.16
CA SER A 165 -13.87 -30.73 -14.45
C SER A 165 -14.98 -31.29 -13.56
N VAL A 166 -15.27 -30.55 -12.49
CA VAL A 166 -16.43 -30.78 -11.60
C VAL A 166 -17.28 -29.52 -11.52
N THR A 167 -18.57 -29.63 -11.77
CA THR A 167 -19.56 -28.57 -11.53
C THR A 167 -20.58 -29.04 -10.50
N VAL A 168 -20.73 -28.31 -9.41
CA VAL A 168 -21.76 -28.55 -8.38
C VAL A 168 -22.75 -27.40 -8.41
N VAL A 169 -24.03 -27.70 -8.63
CA VAL A 169 -25.07 -26.67 -8.75
C VAL A 169 -25.49 -26.15 -7.38
N LYS A 170 -25.78 -27.04 -6.41
CA LYS A 170 -26.10 -26.68 -5.03
C LYS A 170 -25.70 -27.78 -4.05
N GLY A 171 -25.76 -27.47 -2.74
CA GLY A 171 -25.56 -28.44 -1.68
C GLY A 171 -24.57 -28.00 -0.60
N SER A 172 -24.00 -28.96 0.13
CA SER A 172 -23.03 -28.75 1.19
C SER A 172 -21.89 -29.76 1.16
N ILE A 173 -20.67 -29.27 1.39
CA ILE A 173 -19.46 -30.10 1.49
C ILE A 173 -18.79 -29.81 2.82
N GLU A 174 -18.73 -30.81 3.68
CA GLU A 174 -18.15 -30.72 5.01
C GLU A 174 -16.99 -31.70 5.17
N VAL A 175 -15.82 -31.13 5.41
CA VAL A 175 -14.59 -31.86 5.72
C VAL A 175 -14.38 -31.88 7.23
N ARG A 176 -14.02 -33.05 7.75
CA ARG A 176 -13.74 -33.25 9.18
C ARG A 176 -12.47 -32.54 9.65
N ALA A 177 -12.41 -32.27 10.96
CA ALA A 177 -11.19 -31.79 11.62
C ALA A 177 -10.02 -32.75 11.36
N GLY A 178 -8.83 -32.20 11.08
CA GLY A 178 -7.65 -32.99 10.70
C GLY A 178 -7.70 -33.57 9.27
N GLY A 179 -8.73 -33.22 8.49
CA GLY A 179 -8.84 -33.56 7.08
C GLY A 179 -7.92 -32.75 6.16
N GLY A 180 -7.95 -33.07 4.87
CA GLY A 180 -7.28 -32.33 3.80
C GLY A 180 -8.10 -31.13 3.28
N ALA A 181 -7.86 -30.76 2.02
CA ALA A 181 -8.55 -29.65 1.38
C ALA A 181 -10.04 -29.95 1.13
N VAL A 182 -10.91 -28.93 1.14
CA VAL A 182 -12.29 -29.11 0.65
C VAL A 182 -12.27 -29.28 -0.86
N ILE A 183 -11.48 -28.46 -1.56
CA ILE A 183 -11.29 -28.51 -3.01
C ILE A 183 -9.80 -28.57 -3.28
N GLU A 184 -9.36 -29.58 -4.03
CA GLU A 184 -8.00 -29.67 -4.57
C GLU A 184 -8.07 -29.66 -6.10
N VAL A 185 -7.32 -28.76 -6.73
CA VAL A 185 -7.13 -28.73 -8.18
C VAL A 185 -5.65 -28.76 -8.54
N LYS A 186 -5.30 -29.54 -9.57
CA LYS A 186 -3.93 -29.64 -10.09
C LYS A 186 -3.91 -29.95 -11.57
N ASN A 187 -2.76 -29.74 -12.22
CA ASN A 187 -2.50 -30.05 -13.62
C ASN A 187 -3.56 -29.47 -14.59
N GLY A 188 -4.10 -28.28 -14.31
CA GLY A 188 -5.09 -27.62 -15.16
C GLY A 188 -6.54 -28.06 -14.93
N GLY A 189 -6.84 -28.81 -13.87
CA GLY A 189 -8.21 -29.19 -13.50
C GLY A 189 -9.10 -27.98 -13.16
N MET A 190 -10.41 -28.16 -13.31
CA MET A 190 -11.42 -27.10 -13.10
C MET A 190 -12.52 -27.51 -12.11
N VAL A 191 -12.86 -26.61 -11.18
CA VAL A 191 -14.01 -26.79 -10.27
C VAL A 191 -14.91 -25.56 -10.31
N VAL A 192 -16.22 -25.77 -10.43
CA VAL A 192 -17.25 -24.72 -10.37
C VAL A 192 -18.26 -25.07 -9.28
N LEU A 193 -18.44 -24.18 -8.30
CA LEU A 193 -19.50 -24.27 -7.29
C LEU A 193 -20.52 -23.16 -7.50
N ASN A 194 -21.78 -23.50 -7.74
CA ASN A 194 -22.86 -22.55 -8.03
C ASN A 194 -23.85 -22.39 -6.86
N HIS A 195 -24.83 -21.50 -7.02
CA HIS A 195 -25.99 -21.26 -6.12
C HIS A 195 -25.70 -21.29 -4.61
N GLY A 196 -24.53 -20.80 -4.20
CA GLY A 196 -24.18 -20.70 -2.80
C GLY A 196 -23.98 -22.03 -2.06
N VAL A 197 -23.36 -23.02 -2.71
CA VAL A 197 -22.85 -24.22 -2.04
C VAL A 197 -22.17 -23.84 -0.71
N LYS A 198 -22.57 -24.53 0.38
CA LYS A 198 -22.02 -24.29 1.72
C LYS A 198 -20.82 -25.19 1.94
N VAL A 199 -19.73 -24.62 2.44
CA VAL A 199 -18.51 -25.36 2.74
C VAL A 199 -18.12 -25.21 4.20
N ASN A 200 -17.83 -26.34 4.86
CA ASN A 200 -17.30 -26.37 6.23
C ASN A 200 -15.97 -27.15 6.24
N GLY A 201 -14.90 -26.51 6.73
CA GLY A 201 -13.54 -27.06 6.69
C GLY A 201 -13.01 -27.57 8.03
N GLY A 202 -13.84 -27.90 9.02
CA GLY A 202 -13.37 -28.62 10.22
C GLY A 202 -12.41 -27.87 11.18
N GLY A 203 -12.05 -26.62 10.91
CA GLY A 203 -11.26 -25.73 11.78
C GLY A 203 -9.80 -25.57 11.38
N ASP A 204 -9.12 -26.65 11.00
CA ASP A 204 -7.66 -26.69 10.75
C ASP A 204 -7.30 -26.92 9.27
N ASN A 205 -8.30 -27.03 8.40
CA ASN A 205 -8.12 -27.47 7.03
C ASN A 205 -7.90 -26.32 6.04
N THR A 206 -7.60 -26.69 4.80
CA THR A 206 -7.56 -25.79 3.65
C THR A 206 -8.90 -25.79 2.92
N GLY A 207 -9.47 -24.63 2.62
CA GLY A 207 -10.67 -24.53 1.79
C GLY A 207 -10.38 -24.98 0.36
N ILE A 208 -9.46 -24.28 -0.30
CA ILE A 208 -9.07 -24.54 -1.69
C ILE A 208 -7.55 -24.69 -1.77
N GLU A 209 -7.08 -25.78 -2.35
CA GLU A 209 -5.67 -25.99 -2.67
C GLU A 209 -5.48 -26.11 -4.18
N VAL A 210 -4.62 -25.25 -4.75
CA VAL A 210 -4.21 -25.31 -6.15
C VAL A 210 -2.75 -25.71 -6.24
N GLY A 211 -2.52 -26.93 -6.71
CA GLY A 211 -1.23 -27.60 -6.73
C GLY A 211 -0.41 -27.39 -8.00
N GLN A 212 0.53 -28.31 -8.22
CA GLN A 212 1.39 -28.33 -9.42
C GLN A 212 0.58 -28.32 -10.71
N GLY A 213 1.10 -27.64 -11.73
CA GLY A 213 0.42 -27.49 -13.02
C GLY A 213 -0.82 -26.59 -13.00
N GLY A 214 -1.12 -25.92 -11.89
CA GLY A 214 -2.21 -24.95 -11.78
C GLY A 214 -3.60 -25.56 -11.88
N GLY A 215 -4.60 -24.70 -12.10
CA GLY A 215 -6.02 -25.07 -12.12
C GLY A 215 -6.90 -23.85 -11.94
N THR A 216 -8.21 -24.03 -12.18
CA THR A 216 -9.21 -22.96 -12.05
C THR A 216 -10.31 -23.37 -11.07
N VAL A 217 -10.65 -22.49 -10.14
CA VAL A 217 -11.81 -22.65 -9.26
C VAL A 217 -12.72 -21.44 -9.40
N THR A 218 -14.01 -21.67 -9.69
CA THR A 218 -15.03 -20.62 -9.78
C THR A 218 -16.10 -20.84 -8.71
N LEU A 219 -16.38 -19.80 -7.94
CA LEU A 219 -17.30 -19.82 -6.80
C LEU A 219 -18.41 -18.78 -7.02
N VAL A 220 -19.67 -19.21 -7.09
CA VAL A 220 -20.82 -18.31 -7.26
C VAL A 220 -21.70 -18.38 -6.02
N GLY A 221 -21.67 -17.32 -5.22
CA GLY A 221 -22.37 -17.20 -3.93
C GLY A 221 -21.85 -18.14 -2.82
N THR A 222 -20.80 -18.93 -3.08
CA THR A 222 -20.30 -19.98 -2.18
C THR A 222 -19.83 -19.40 -0.85
N ASN A 223 -20.15 -20.07 0.26
CA ASN A 223 -19.76 -19.64 1.61
C ASN A 223 -18.91 -20.70 2.30
N PHE A 224 -17.63 -20.39 2.56
CA PHE A 224 -16.73 -21.22 3.36
C PHE A 224 -16.78 -20.78 4.81
N ARG A 225 -16.79 -21.75 5.74
CA ARG A 225 -16.69 -21.54 7.19
C ARG A 225 -15.68 -22.51 7.80
N ASN A 226 -15.10 -22.09 8.92
CA ASN A 226 -14.17 -22.88 9.72
C ASN A 226 -13.00 -23.45 8.90
N VAL A 227 -12.40 -22.63 8.04
CA VAL A 227 -11.16 -23.01 7.31
C VAL A 227 -9.97 -22.28 7.92
N LYS A 228 -8.86 -23.00 8.14
CA LYS A 228 -7.62 -22.40 8.61
C LYS A 228 -6.92 -21.64 7.49
N THR A 229 -6.83 -22.26 6.32
CA THR A 229 -6.33 -21.61 5.10
C THR A 229 -7.46 -21.52 4.11
N GLY A 230 -7.85 -20.32 3.67
CA GLY A 230 -8.92 -20.14 2.69
C GLY A 230 -8.55 -20.72 1.34
N ILE A 231 -7.51 -20.16 0.72
CA ILE A 231 -6.95 -20.56 -0.57
C ILE A 231 -5.44 -20.76 -0.41
N LYS A 232 -4.91 -21.89 -0.87
CA LYS A 232 -3.49 -22.22 -0.85
C LYS A 232 -2.99 -22.53 -2.25
N PHE A 233 -1.89 -21.90 -2.65
CA PHE A 233 -1.20 -22.18 -3.91
C PHE A 233 0.17 -22.78 -3.63
N THR A 234 0.43 -23.98 -4.16
CA THR A 234 1.68 -24.72 -3.96
C THR A 234 2.40 -25.07 -5.28
N GLY A 235 1.79 -24.78 -6.43
CA GLY A 235 2.29 -25.15 -7.75
C GLY A 235 3.46 -24.33 -8.30
N THR A 236 4.21 -24.93 -9.23
CA THR A 236 5.25 -24.30 -10.04
C THR A 236 4.81 -24.23 -11.52
N GLY A 237 5.18 -23.16 -12.24
CA GLY A 237 5.10 -23.12 -13.71
C GLY A 237 3.83 -22.58 -14.39
N THR A 238 2.61 -22.98 -14.01
CA THR A 238 1.36 -22.58 -14.71
C THR A 238 0.50 -21.62 -13.89
N ALA A 239 -0.22 -20.70 -14.55
CA ALA A 239 -1.10 -19.75 -13.89
C ALA A 239 -2.28 -20.46 -13.18
N ALA A 240 -2.41 -20.24 -11.88
CA ALA A 240 -3.53 -20.72 -11.07
C ALA A 240 -4.55 -19.59 -10.85
N SER A 241 -5.86 -19.90 -10.87
CA SER A 241 -6.90 -18.88 -10.71
C SER A 241 -8.03 -19.34 -9.79
N VAL A 242 -8.44 -18.47 -8.86
CA VAL A 242 -9.65 -18.65 -8.05
C VAL A 242 -10.52 -17.40 -8.19
N MET A 243 -11.71 -17.55 -8.73
CA MET A 243 -12.67 -16.46 -8.95
C MET A 243 -13.89 -16.63 -8.05
N GLY A 244 -14.26 -15.58 -7.35
CA GLY A 244 -15.55 -15.47 -6.68
C GLY A 244 -16.51 -14.58 -7.44
N VAL A 245 -17.80 -14.86 -7.32
CA VAL A 245 -18.89 -13.95 -7.66
C VAL A 245 -19.83 -13.97 -6.46
N GLY A 246 -19.67 -13.00 -5.56
CA GLY A 246 -20.37 -12.99 -4.27
C GLY A 246 -19.93 -14.09 -3.29
N ALA A 247 -18.78 -14.74 -3.55
CA ALA A 247 -18.24 -15.76 -2.67
C ALA A 247 -17.64 -15.15 -1.40
N THR A 248 -17.77 -15.87 -0.28
CA THR A 248 -17.22 -15.46 1.02
C THR A 248 -16.45 -16.59 1.70
N ILE A 249 -15.25 -16.29 2.19
CA ILE A 249 -14.44 -17.21 3.01
C ILE A 249 -14.35 -16.68 4.44
N ASN A 250 -14.90 -17.42 5.41
CA ASN A 250 -14.79 -17.11 6.83
C ASN A 250 -13.70 -17.98 7.48
N LEU A 251 -12.63 -17.32 7.93
CA LEU A 251 -11.46 -17.97 8.49
C LEU A 251 -11.66 -18.36 9.96
N ALA A 252 -11.08 -19.49 10.33
CA ALA A 252 -10.88 -19.87 11.72
C ALA A 252 -9.83 -18.95 12.40
N SER A 253 -9.71 -19.05 13.73
CA SER A 253 -8.79 -18.21 14.50
C SER A 253 -7.33 -18.37 14.04
N GLY A 254 -6.64 -17.24 13.82
CA GLY A 254 -5.25 -17.23 13.32
C GLY A 254 -5.11 -17.85 11.93
N GLY A 255 -6.18 -17.91 11.14
CA GLY A 255 -6.16 -18.43 9.78
C GLY A 255 -5.50 -17.49 8.77
N ILE A 256 -5.28 -18.01 7.56
CA ILE A 256 -4.73 -17.29 6.41
C ILE A 256 -5.78 -17.29 5.29
N GLY A 257 -6.13 -16.13 4.74
CA GLY A 257 -7.09 -16.02 3.65
C GLY A 257 -6.56 -16.63 2.35
N ILE A 258 -5.43 -16.10 1.88
CA ILE A 258 -4.73 -16.57 0.68
C ILE A 258 -3.29 -16.86 1.06
N LYS A 259 -2.79 -18.06 0.77
CA LYS A 259 -1.43 -18.47 1.03
C LYS A 259 -0.73 -18.85 -0.27
N MET A 260 0.37 -18.19 -0.60
CA MET A 260 1.17 -18.46 -1.79
C MET A 260 2.56 -18.95 -1.39
N GLU A 261 2.84 -20.23 -1.65
CA GLU A 261 4.12 -20.92 -1.35
C GLU A 261 4.75 -21.58 -2.59
N GLY A 262 4.04 -21.61 -3.71
CA GLY A 262 4.57 -22.08 -5.00
C GLY A 262 5.43 -21.04 -5.70
N THR A 263 6.30 -21.45 -6.62
CA THR A 263 7.13 -20.53 -7.41
C THR A 263 6.42 -19.96 -8.63
N GLY A 264 5.21 -20.45 -8.95
CA GLY A 264 4.40 -20.02 -10.11
C GLY A 264 3.67 -18.68 -9.92
N GLY A 265 2.73 -18.42 -10.82
CA GLY A 265 1.82 -17.27 -10.76
C GLY A 265 0.41 -17.70 -10.33
N ALA A 266 -0.22 -16.95 -9.43
CA ALA A 266 -1.57 -17.20 -8.94
C ALA A 266 -2.41 -15.92 -8.96
N SER A 267 -3.72 -16.06 -9.17
CA SER A 267 -4.68 -14.96 -9.07
C SER A 267 -5.90 -15.35 -8.23
N VAL A 268 -6.34 -14.41 -7.39
CA VAL A 268 -7.62 -14.48 -6.67
C VAL A 268 -8.41 -13.21 -6.94
N MET A 269 -9.69 -13.33 -7.25
CA MET A 269 -10.51 -12.16 -7.58
C MET A 269 -11.97 -12.22 -7.13
N ASN A 270 -12.56 -11.03 -6.94
CA ASN A 270 -14.01 -10.80 -6.79
C ASN A 270 -14.68 -11.56 -5.62
N MET A 271 -14.06 -11.56 -4.45
CA MET A 271 -14.59 -12.25 -3.27
C MET A 271 -14.32 -11.52 -1.96
N THR A 272 -14.99 -11.97 -0.90
CA THR A 272 -14.76 -11.50 0.46
C THR A 272 -14.02 -12.56 1.28
N ILE A 273 -12.97 -12.14 1.97
CA ILE A 273 -12.24 -12.92 2.97
C ILE A 273 -12.47 -12.26 4.32
N LYS A 274 -13.08 -12.97 5.25
CA LYS A 274 -13.39 -12.50 6.59
C LYS A 274 -12.53 -13.24 7.62
N GLY A 275 -11.64 -12.50 8.26
CA GLY A 275 -10.80 -12.98 9.34
C GLY A 275 -11.54 -13.07 10.68
N SER A 276 -10.84 -13.62 11.66
CA SER A 276 -11.27 -13.77 13.06
C SER A 276 -10.78 -12.65 13.99
N GLY A 277 -10.06 -11.66 13.46
CA GLY A 277 -9.36 -10.61 14.20
C GLY A 277 -7.88 -10.89 14.45
N THR A 278 -7.44 -12.15 14.34
CA THR A 278 -6.03 -12.60 14.44
C THR A 278 -5.51 -13.19 13.14
N ALA A 279 -6.35 -13.22 12.11
CA ALA A 279 -6.05 -13.81 10.82
C ALA A 279 -5.15 -12.92 9.95
N THR A 280 -4.44 -13.53 9.01
CA THR A 280 -3.75 -12.85 7.91
C THR A 280 -4.63 -12.91 6.66
N GLY A 281 -4.87 -11.78 5.99
CA GLY A 281 -5.67 -11.75 4.76
C GLY A 281 -4.99 -12.48 3.60
N ALA A 282 -3.75 -12.12 3.29
CA ALA A 282 -2.91 -12.80 2.32
C ALA A 282 -1.46 -12.91 2.80
N GLU A 283 -0.84 -14.07 2.56
CA GLU A 283 0.57 -14.33 2.86
C GLU A 283 1.27 -14.90 1.63
N VAL A 284 2.38 -14.27 1.23
CA VAL A 284 3.20 -14.66 0.08
C VAL A 284 4.62 -14.91 0.54
N THR A 285 5.12 -16.12 0.38
CA THR A 285 6.49 -16.51 0.74
C THR A 285 7.38 -16.70 -0.50
N SER A 286 6.77 -17.03 -1.64
CA SER A 286 7.42 -17.25 -2.93
C SER A 286 6.44 -17.01 -4.08
N GLY A 287 6.95 -17.02 -5.32
CA GLY A 287 6.15 -16.86 -6.54
C GLY A 287 5.47 -15.50 -6.66
N THR A 288 4.40 -15.42 -7.46
CA THR A 288 3.66 -14.17 -7.70
C THR A 288 2.17 -14.36 -7.45
N LEU A 289 1.59 -13.53 -6.58
CA LEU A 289 0.16 -13.49 -6.29
C LEU A 289 -0.46 -12.19 -6.79
N THR A 290 -1.52 -12.28 -7.60
CA THR A 290 -2.36 -11.13 -8.00
C THR A 290 -3.73 -11.22 -7.32
N VAL A 291 -4.05 -10.23 -6.49
CA VAL A 291 -5.31 -10.10 -5.77
C VAL A 291 -6.11 -8.96 -6.43
N ASN A 292 -7.27 -9.27 -7.01
CA ASN A 292 -8.05 -8.29 -7.76
C ASN A 292 -9.46 -8.12 -7.19
N THR A 293 -9.81 -6.91 -6.76
CA THR A 293 -11.16 -6.57 -6.24
C THR A 293 -11.60 -7.56 -5.14
N VAL A 294 -10.67 -7.91 -4.25
CA VAL A 294 -10.92 -8.74 -3.08
C VAL A 294 -11.08 -7.85 -1.85
N THR A 295 -12.06 -8.16 -1.02
CA THR A 295 -12.30 -7.47 0.25
C THR A 295 -11.84 -8.36 1.40
N MET A 296 -10.82 -7.93 2.13
CA MET A 296 -10.31 -8.59 3.34
C MET A 296 -10.77 -7.80 4.57
N THR A 297 -11.47 -8.44 5.50
CA THR A 297 -12.02 -7.76 6.69
C THR A 297 -11.69 -8.50 7.98
N ASN A 298 -11.63 -7.77 9.09
CA ASN A 298 -11.38 -8.33 10.42
C ASN A 298 -10.07 -9.14 10.48
N VAL A 299 -9.02 -8.64 9.84
CA VAL A 299 -7.68 -9.25 9.83
C VAL A 299 -6.73 -8.51 10.76
N GLN A 300 -5.73 -9.20 11.29
CA GLN A 300 -4.63 -8.59 12.04
C GLN A 300 -3.58 -8.06 11.08
N THR A 301 -3.23 -8.87 10.08
CA THR A 301 -2.37 -8.46 8.97
C THR A 301 -3.14 -8.58 7.67
N GLY A 302 -3.23 -7.51 6.89
CA GLY A 302 -3.93 -7.55 5.61
C GLY A 302 -3.20 -8.38 4.58
N MET A 303 -2.02 -7.91 4.15
CA MET A 303 -1.16 -8.61 3.21
C MET A 303 0.28 -8.67 3.75
N LYS A 304 0.87 -9.85 3.79
CA LYS A 304 2.22 -10.11 4.30
C LYS A 304 3.08 -10.74 3.20
N VAL A 305 4.20 -10.11 2.88
CA VAL A 305 5.17 -10.63 1.91
C VAL A 305 6.51 -10.92 2.58
N THR A 306 6.94 -12.17 2.44
CA THR A 306 8.19 -12.71 2.95
C THR A 306 8.93 -13.49 1.86
N GLY A 307 10.14 -13.98 2.17
CA GLY A 307 11.00 -14.68 1.23
C GLY A 307 11.26 -13.88 -0.06
N ASN A 308 11.02 -14.52 -1.20
CA ASN A 308 11.18 -13.94 -2.53
C ASN A 308 9.82 -13.74 -3.23
N GLY A 309 8.73 -13.71 -2.46
CA GLY A 309 7.38 -13.57 -2.98
C GLY A 309 7.09 -12.20 -3.58
N ASN A 310 6.21 -12.15 -4.58
CA ASN A 310 5.70 -10.92 -5.17
C ASN A 310 4.18 -10.87 -5.01
N ALA A 311 3.65 -9.74 -4.54
CA ALA A 311 2.22 -9.53 -4.41
C ALA A 311 1.77 -8.28 -5.17
N THR A 312 0.70 -8.41 -5.94
CA THR A 312 0.03 -7.27 -6.58
C THR A 312 -1.41 -7.26 -6.14
N MET A 313 -1.88 -6.12 -5.61
CA MET A 313 -3.30 -5.88 -5.38
C MET A 313 -3.81 -4.80 -6.32
N VAL A 314 -4.94 -5.08 -6.98
CA VAL A 314 -5.62 -4.16 -7.90
C VAL A 314 -7.04 -3.96 -7.40
N GLY A 315 -7.35 -2.74 -6.96
CA GLY A 315 -8.62 -2.41 -6.30
C GLY A 315 -8.87 -3.24 -5.03
N GLY A 316 -10.11 -3.25 -4.57
CA GLY A 316 -10.50 -3.97 -3.36
C GLY A 316 -10.11 -3.26 -2.06
N GLU A 317 -10.35 -3.93 -0.95
CA GLU A 317 -10.25 -3.34 0.39
C GLU A 317 -9.55 -4.27 1.37
N ILE A 318 -8.76 -3.70 2.26
CA ILE A 318 -8.13 -4.36 3.38
C ILE A 318 -8.54 -3.61 4.65
N LYS A 319 -9.27 -4.29 5.54
CA LYS A 319 -9.82 -3.71 6.77
C LYS A 319 -9.43 -4.50 8.01
N GLY A 320 -8.70 -3.85 8.91
CA GLY A 320 -8.28 -4.40 10.18
C GLY A 320 -9.37 -4.38 11.25
N LYS A 321 -9.12 -5.05 12.38
CA LYS A 321 -10.01 -5.03 13.57
C LYS A 321 -9.89 -3.75 14.42
N GLY A 322 -8.98 -2.82 14.08
CA GLY A 322 -8.76 -1.60 14.86
C GLY A 322 -7.84 -1.79 16.07
N GLY A 323 -6.90 -2.73 16.03
CA GLY A 323 -5.86 -2.94 17.06
C GLY A 323 -4.44 -2.74 16.52
N THR A 324 -3.44 -3.39 17.12
CA THR A 324 -1.99 -3.33 16.79
C THR A 324 -1.59 -3.96 15.44
N GLY A 325 -2.57 -4.21 14.56
CA GLY A 325 -2.37 -4.88 13.28
C GLY A 325 -1.64 -4.02 12.25
N THR A 326 -1.17 -4.65 11.17
CA THR A 326 -0.53 -3.98 10.04
C THR A 326 -1.33 -4.22 8.76
N GLY A 327 -1.63 -3.18 7.99
CA GLY A 327 -2.40 -3.34 6.76
C GLY A 327 -1.62 -4.14 5.72
N VAL A 328 -0.45 -3.65 5.35
CA VAL A 328 0.46 -4.33 4.41
C VAL A 328 1.86 -4.37 5.01
N GLU A 329 2.45 -5.56 5.09
CA GLU A 329 3.77 -5.79 5.68
C GLU A 329 4.71 -6.45 4.67
N MET A 330 5.87 -5.84 4.46
CA MET A 330 6.97 -6.42 3.69
C MET A 330 8.26 -6.47 4.52
N ASN A 331 8.82 -7.68 4.63
CA ASN A 331 10.03 -7.93 5.42
C ASN A 331 11.22 -8.51 4.66
N THR A 332 11.19 -8.56 3.31
CA THR A 332 12.19 -9.35 2.55
C THR A 332 12.51 -8.77 1.16
N SER A 333 13.15 -9.56 0.29
CA SER A 333 13.62 -9.19 -1.05
C SER A 333 12.52 -9.06 -2.12
N GLY A 334 11.32 -9.55 -1.82
CA GLY A 334 10.14 -9.51 -2.67
C GLY A 334 9.62 -8.12 -3.04
N THR A 335 8.51 -8.07 -3.78
CA THR A 335 7.82 -6.82 -4.18
C THR A 335 6.35 -6.80 -3.75
N VAL A 336 5.83 -5.61 -3.43
CA VAL A 336 4.42 -5.35 -3.25
C VAL A 336 4.01 -4.19 -4.15
N THR A 337 2.95 -4.40 -4.93
CA THR A 337 2.31 -3.36 -5.73
C THR A 337 0.86 -3.18 -5.31
N LEU A 338 0.49 -1.96 -4.89
CA LEU A 338 -0.91 -1.58 -4.62
C LEU A 338 -1.36 -0.59 -5.70
N SER A 339 -2.46 -0.90 -6.40
CA SER A 339 -2.93 -0.12 -7.54
C SER A 339 -4.45 -0.17 -7.70
N GLY A 340 -5.02 0.63 -8.59
CA GLY A 340 -6.46 0.57 -8.89
C GLY A 340 -7.36 1.00 -7.72
N GLY A 341 -6.88 1.88 -6.83
CA GLY A 341 -7.68 2.43 -5.74
C GLY A 341 -7.82 1.53 -4.51
N VAL A 342 -6.84 0.65 -4.24
CA VAL A 342 -6.81 -0.17 -3.01
C VAL A 342 -7.02 0.71 -1.77
N LYS A 343 -7.92 0.28 -0.89
CA LYS A 343 -8.18 0.92 0.39
C LYS A 343 -7.67 0.07 1.55
N VAL A 344 -6.78 0.63 2.37
CA VAL A 344 -6.24 -0.02 3.58
C VAL A 344 -6.65 0.81 4.80
N GLU A 345 -7.41 0.22 5.73
CA GLU A 345 -7.93 0.94 6.91
C GLU A 345 -8.03 0.06 8.17
N GLY A 346 -8.10 0.68 9.34
CA GLY A 346 -8.34 -0.02 10.61
C GLY A 346 -7.11 -0.74 11.19
N PHE A 347 -5.90 -0.27 10.86
CA PHE A 347 -4.63 -0.82 11.34
C PHE A 347 -3.85 0.19 12.17
N GLU A 348 -2.97 -0.28 13.04
CA GLU A 348 -2.01 0.56 13.77
C GLU A 348 -1.02 1.22 12.81
N THR A 349 -0.46 0.39 11.92
CA THR A 349 0.38 0.80 10.80
C THR A 349 -0.29 0.44 9.48
N GLY A 350 -0.51 1.40 8.60
CA GLY A 350 -1.12 1.15 7.29
C GLY A 350 -0.24 0.29 6.38
N LEU A 351 0.98 0.75 6.13
CA LEU A 351 2.00 0.03 5.34
C LEU A 351 3.34 0.03 6.06
N LYS A 352 3.98 -1.14 6.17
CA LYS A 352 5.31 -1.31 6.77
C LYS A 352 6.28 -1.98 5.79
N VAL A 353 7.41 -1.32 5.54
CA VAL A 353 8.45 -1.75 4.59
C VAL A 353 9.81 -1.79 5.30
N THR A 354 10.36 -2.99 5.52
CA THR A 354 11.64 -3.18 6.25
C THR A 354 12.73 -3.85 5.39
N GLY A 355 12.36 -4.76 4.49
CA GLY A 355 13.30 -5.57 3.70
C GLY A 355 14.09 -4.80 2.63
N SER A 356 15.26 -5.33 2.24
CA SER A 356 16.11 -4.78 1.17
C SER A 356 15.61 -5.12 -0.25
N GLY A 357 14.34 -5.50 -0.39
CA GLY A 357 13.75 -5.92 -1.66
C GLY A 357 13.65 -4.84 -2.70
N MET A 358 13.38 -5.28 -3.92
CA MET A 358 13.14 -4.37 -5.04
C MET A 358 11.90 -3.50 -4.75
N ARG A 359 11.97 -2.26 -5.22
CA ARG A 359 11.03 -1.14 -4.99
C ARG A 359 9.58 -1.56 -4.71
N ASN A 360 9.06 -1.23 -3.52
CA ASN A 360 7.63 -1.28 -3.22
C ASN A 360 6.92 -0.16 -3.95
N THR A 361 5.80 -0.46 -4.63
CA THR A 361 5.08 0.54 -5.42
C THR A 361 3.65 0.70 -4.94
N VAL A 362 3.29 1.92 -4.56
CA VAL A 362 1.90 2.32 -4.35
C VAL A 362 1.52 3.27 -5.47
N THR A 363 0.39 3.00 -6.10
CA THR A 363 -0.14 3.76 -7.25
C THR A 363 -1.61 4.09 -7.00
N GLY A 364 -1.85 5.24 -6.36
CA GLY A 364 -3.18 5.66 -5.91
C GLY A 364 -3.72 4.86 -4.72
N GLY A 365 -4.98 5.12 -4.36
CA GLY A 365 -5.66 4.49 -3.23
C GLY A 365 -5.38 5.18 -1.89
N VAL A 366 -5.91 4.59 -0.82
CA VAL A 366 -5.80 5.13 0.54
C VAL A 366 -5.06 4.14 1.43
N ILE A 367 -4.00 4.61 2.08
CA ILE A 367 -3.28 3.88 3.13
C ILE A 367 -3.51 4.62 4.44
N GLN A 368 -4.38 4.07 5.27
CA GLN A 368 -4.69 4.62 6.59
C GLN A 368 -4.06 3.76 7.68
N GLY A 369 -3.33 4.42 8.58
CA GLY A 369 -2.91 3.84 9.86
C GLY A 369 -3.40 4.70 11.02
N LYS A 370 -3.56 4.11 12.20
CA LYS A 370 -3.95 4.86 13.39
C LYS A 370 -2.81 5.76 13.84
N ARG A 371 -1.68 5.13 14.20
CA ARG A 371 -0.47 5.82 14.67
C ARG A 371 0.51 6.09 13.54
N VAL A 372 0.63 5.18 12.56
CA VAL A 372 1.58 5.36 11.45
C VAL A 372 0.91 5.03 10.13
N GLY A 373 0.82 5.99 9.21
CA GLY A 373 0.29 5.73 7.88
C GLY A 373 1.22 4.77 7.13
N VAL A 374 2.48 5.18 6.98
CA VAL A 374 3.52 4.39 6.31
C VAL A 374 4.82 4.41 7.11
N GLU A 375 5.40 3.24 7.34
CA GLU A 375 6.73 3.06 7.95
C GLU A 375 7.71 2.44 6.95
N VAL A 376 8.86 3.09 6.77
CA VAL A 376 10.00 2.58 6.00
C VAL A 376 11.22 2.53 6.92
N SER A 377 11.71 1.33 7.22
CA SER A 377 12.82 1.14 8.15
C SER A 377 13.94 0.29 7.52
N GLU A 378 15.05 0.15 8.25
CA GLU A 378 16.19 -0.68 7.84
C GLU A 378 16.69 -0.37 6.42
N LYS A 379 16.53 -1.28 5.46
CA LYS A 379 16.92 -1.09 4.05
C LYS A 379 15.71 -0.94 3.11
N GLY A 380 14.52 -0.75 3.69
CA GLY A 380 13.26 -0.60 2.98
C GLY A 380 13.29 0.47 1.89
N ILE A 381 12.73 0.14 0.72
CA ILE A 381 12.58 1.07 -0.39
C ILE A 381 11.10 1.17 -0.75
N LEU A 382 10.56 2.38 -0.61
CA LEU A 382 9.20 2.73 -0.97
C LEU A 382 9.17 3.74 -2.12
N LYS A 383 8.32 3.46 -3.11
CA LYS A 383 7.92 4.38 -4.16
C LYS A 383 6.40 4.55 -4.14
N VAL A 384 5.95 5.78 -3.93
CA VAL A 384 4.54 6.16 -4.06
C VAL A 384 4.39 7.06 -5.27
N ASN A 385 3.43 6.78 -6.15
CA ASN A 385 3.13 7.58 -7.33
C ASN A 385 1.63 7.85 -7.43
N GLY A 386 1.28 8.93 -8.13
CA GLY A 386 -0.11 9.28 -8.42
C GLY A 386 -0.82 9.89 -7.21
N GLU A 387 -2.15 9.83 -7.20
CA GLU A 387 -3.01 10.45 -6.19
C GLU A 387 -3.20 9.56 -4.94
N ALA A 388 -2.12 8.94 -4.46
CA ALA A 388 -2.21 8.13 -3.24
C ALA A 388 -2.40 9.02 -2.01
N THR A 389 -3.27 8.62 -1.09
CA THR A 389 -3.47 9.29 0.19
C THR A 389 -2.91 8.43 1.31
N ILE A 390 -1.97 8.98 2.09
CA ILE A 390 -1.51 8.42 3.35
C ILE A 390 -2.21 9.16 4.47
N GLU A 391 -2.99 8.46 5.29
CA GLU A 391 -3.78 9.06 6.36
C GLU A 391 -3.38 8.52 7.73
N VAL A 392 -3.37 9.41 8.73
CA VAL A 392 -3.36 9.01 10.14
C VAL A 392 -4.53 9.57 10.93
N THR A 393 -5.14 8.70 11.73
CA THR A 393 -6.36 9.05 12.49
C THR A 393 -6.08 9.47 13.92
N GLU A 394 -4.96 9.05 14.53
CA GLU A 394 -4.62 9.47 15.89
C GLU A 394 -4.02 10.88 15.93
N SER A 395 -4.21 11.56 17.05
CA SER A 395 -3.79 12.95 17.22
C SER A 395 -2.28 13.10 17.17
N ASN A 396 -1.51 12.15 17.70
CA ASN A 396 -0.05 12.11 17.70
C ASN A 396 0.54 11.24 16.56
N GLY A 397 -0.27 10.87 15.56
CA GLY A 397 0.14 9.99 14.48
C GLY A 397 1.23 10.58 13.58
N VAL A 398 1.92 9.68 12.86
CA VAL A 398 2.95 10.00 11.87
C VAL A 398 2.50 9.55 10.49
N GLY A 399 2.37 10.46 9.54
CA GLY A 399 1.99 10.13 8.16
C GLY A 399 3.00 9.18 7.51
N LEU A 400 4.22 9.66 7.29
CA LEU A 400 5.35 8.90 6.75
C LEU A 400 6.50 8.88 7.76
N LYS A 401 6.89 7.70 8.22
CA LYS A 401 7.98 7.47 9.16
C LYS A 401 9.15 6.75 8.47
N VAL A 402 10.34 7.35 8.48
CA VAL A 402 11.56 6.77 7.90
C VAL A 402 12.65 6.62 8.95
N THR A 403 13.15 5.38 9.12
CA THR A 403 14.21 5.04 10.07
C THR A 403 15.30 4.18 9.41
N GLY A 404 16.41 3.91 10.12
CA GLY A 404 17.53 3.14 9.57
C GLY A 404 18.14 3.79 8.32
N THR A 405 18.31 3.02 7.26
CA THR A 405 18.77 3.48 5.93
C THR A 405 17.63 3.49 4.89
N GLY A 406 16.37 3.51 5.37
CA GLY A 406 15.18 3.44 4.53
C GLY A 406 15.10 4.58 3.51
N ARG A 407 14.49 4.31 2.35
CA ARG A 407 14.33 5.29 1.27
C ARG A 407 12.87 5.38 0.87
N ALA A 408 12.29 6.57 1.00
CA ALA A 408 10.92 6.85 0.57
C ALA A 408 10.93 7.91 -0.53
N ASN A 409 10.38 7.57 -1.70
CA ASN A 409 10.15 8.50 -2.79
C ASN A 409 8.64 8.60 -3.06
N VAL A 410 8.07 9.76 -2.77
CA VAL A 410 6.63 10.04 -2.92
C VAL A 410 6.47 11.11 -4.00
N VAL A 411 5.73 10.76 -5.06
CA VAL A 411 5.48 11.63 -6.21
C VAL A 411 3.97 11.80 -6.38
N GLY A 412 3.48 13.00 -6.11
CA GLY A 412 2.05 13.31 -6.05
C GLY A 412 1.38 12.86 -4.75
N GLY A 413 0.08 13.11 -4.65
CA GLY A 413 -0.76 12.62 -3.57
C GLY A 413 -0.69 13.43 -2.28
N GLU A 414 -1.25 12.86 -1.22
CA GLU A 414 -1.48 13.55 0.05
C GLU A 414 -0.96 12.75 1.23
N ILE A 415 -0.42 13.45 2.22
CA ILE A 415 -0.14 12.95 3.56
C ILE A 415 -1.00 13.77 4.52
N LYS A 416 -1.96 13.12 5.18
CA LYS A 416 -3.05 13.78 5.90
C LYS A 416 -3.12 13.33 7.35
N GLY A 417 -3.13 14.31 8.25
CA GLY A 417 -3.30 14.08 9.68
C GLY A 417 -4.73 14.31 10.15
N SER A 418 -4.96 13.96 11.41
CA SER A 418 -6.22 14.20 12.13
C SER A 418 -6.40 15.65 12.63
N GLY A 419 -5.38 16.52 12.48
CA GLY A 419 -5.36 17.87 13.05
C GLY A 419 -4.75 17.95 14.46
N GLY A 420 -4.31 16.83 15.03
CA GLY A 420 -3.67 16.75 16.34
C GLY A 420 -2.18 17.12 16.37
N THR A 421 -1.47 16.71 17.42
CA THR A 421 -0.03 16.95 17.67
C THR A 421 0.95 16.18 16.78
N GLY A 422 0.44 15.42 15.83
CA GLY A 422 1.19 14.53 14.95
C GLY A 422 2.17 15.22 14.01
N THR A 423 2.90 14.38 13.28
CA THR A 423 3.94 14.78 12.34
C THR A 423 3.63 14.23 10.95
N GLY A 424 3.68 15.06 9.91
CA GLY A 424 3.43 14.59 8.55
C GLY A 424 4.50 13.61 8.09
N VAL A 425 5.75 14.05 8.16
CA VAL A 425 6.92 13.24 7.78
C VAL A 425 7.94 13.23 8.91
N GLU A 426 8.28 12.07 9.46
CA GLU A 426 9.35 11.93 10.46
C GLU A 426 10.50 11.10 9.89
N MET A 427 11.72 11.64 9.95
CA MET A 427 12.92 10.92 9.57
C MET A 427 13.92 10.90 10.72
N SER A 428 14.24 9.71 11.23
CA SER A 428 15.16 9.53 12.36
C SER A 428 16.39 8.67 12.05
N GLY A 429 16.49 8.13 10.83
CA GLY A 429 17.63 7.37 10.33
C GLY A 429 18.48 8.12 9.29
N ASN A 430 19.56 7.49 8.84
CA ASN A 430 20.45 7.99 7.77
C ASN A 430 19.89 7.76 6.35
N GLY A 431 18.58 7.52 6.27
CA GLY A 431 17.85 7.29 5.03
C GLY A 431 17.65 8.55 4.19
N THR A 432 16.77 8.42 3.19
CA THR A 432 16.40 9.53 2.31
C THR A 432 14.89 9.59 2.16
N VAL A 433 14.34 10.79 2.28
CA VAL A 433 12.96 11.10 1.90
C VAL A 433 12.98 12.08 0.73
N THR A 434 12.26 11.75 -0.33
CA THR A 434 11.99 12.64 -1.47
C THR A 434 10.50 12.79 -1.65
N LEU A 435 10.01 14.02 -1.60
CA LEU A 435 8.61 14.37 -1.84
C LEU A 435 8.56 15.31 -3.05
N SER A 436 7.79 14.95 -4.08
CA SER A 436 7.63 15.75 -5.29
C SER A 436 6.15 15.95 -5.59
N GLY A 437 5.66 17.19 -5.53
CA GLY A 437 4.23 17.50 -5.72
C GLY A 437 3.32 16.89 -4.66
N VAL A 438 3.80 16.80 -3.42
CA VAL A 438 3.07 16.18 -2.31
C VAL A 438 2.44 17.25 -1.42
N THR A 439 1.19 17.05 -1.02
CA THR A 439 0.53 17.87 0.00
C THR A 439 0.63 17.19 1.37
N VAL A 440 1.19 17.88 2.36
CA VAL A 440 1.26 17.45 3.76
C VAL A 440 0.37 18.38 4.58
N GLU A 441 -0.74 17.87 5.13
CA GLU A 441 -1.72 18.71 5.81
C GLU A 441 -2.20 18.18 7.16
N LYS A 442 -2.69 19.11 8.00
CA LYS A 442 -3.33 18.80 9.30
C LYS A 442 -2.40 18.17 10.34
N PHE A 443 -1.14 18.59 10.32
CA PHE A 443 -0.15 18.24 11.35
C PHE A 443 0.34 19.48 12.10
N LYS A 444 0.78 19.32 13.35
CA LYS A 444 1.51 20.38 14.06
C LYS A 444 2.95 20.53 13.57
N THR A 445 3.52 19.44 13.05
CA THR A 445 4.83 19.46 12.40
C THR A 445 4.69 18.89 10.99
N GLY A 446 5.05 19.66 9.97
CA GLY A 446 4.98 19.19 8.59
C GLY A 446 6.01 18.09 8.33
N ALA A 447 7.29 18.44 8.41
CA ALA A 447 8.41 17.51 8.35
C ALA A 447 9.34 17.66 9.56
N LYS A 448 9.74 16.53 10.16
CA LYS A 448 10.69 16.45 11.28
C LYS A 448 11.85 15.56 10.88
N VAL A 449 12.96 16.18 10.52
CA VAL A 449 14.18 15.52 10.05
C VAL A 449 15.20 15.56 11.18
N LYS A 450 15.52 14.41 11.76
CA LYS A 450 16.53 14.30 12.83
C LYS A 450 17.89 13.88 12.28
N LYS A 451 17.91 13.05 11.23
CA LYS A 451 19.10 12.47 10.55
C LYS A 451 18.81 12.29 9.06
N GLY A 452 19.84 12.08 8.25
CA GLY A 452 19.72 11.71 6.84
C GLY A 452 19.50 12.89 5.89
N THR A 453 18.87 12.64 4.74
CA THR A 453 18.60 13.64 3.69
C THR A 453 17.09 13.80 3.41
N LEU A 454 16.58 15.04 3.47
CA LEU A 454 15.23 15.38 3.00
C LEU A 454 15.33 16.18 1.69
N LYS A 455 14.54 15.80 0.68
CA LYS A 455 14.30 16.58 -0.53
C LYS A 455 12.79 16.81 -0.70
N MET A 456 12.37 18.08 -0.80
CA MET A 456 11.00 18.48 -1.11
C MET A 456 10.99 19.35 -2.35
N MET A 457 10.24 18.94 -3.38
CA MET A 457 10.26 19.59 -4.69
C MET A 457 8.91 19.56 -5.41
N GLY A 458 8.85 20.11 -6.62
CA GLY A 458 7.72 19.98 -7.54
C GLY A 458 6.41 20.57 -7.01
N GLU A 459 6.46 21.77 -6.41
CA GLU A 459 5.28 22.45 -5.83
C GLU A 459 4.64 21.75 -4.63
N SER A 460 5.42 20.93 -3.91
CA SER A 460 4.97 20.33 -2.65
C SER A 460 4.50 21.40 -1.65
N THR A 461 3.44 21.08 -0.90
CA THR A 461 2.82 22.00 0.06
C THR A 461 2.81 21.40 1.46
N ILE A 462 3.17 22.20 2.47
CA ILE A 462 2.92 21.91 3.89
C ILE A 462 1.85 22.88 4.38
N SER A 463 0.74 22.37 4.90
CA SER A 463 -0.33 23.15 5.51
C SER A 463 -0.54 22.70 6.96
N LEU A 464 -0.03 23.48 7.91
CA LEU A 464 -0.05 23.10 9.32
C LEU A 464 -1.45 23.27 9.93
N ALA A 465 -1.76 22.41 10.89
CA ALA A 465 -2.92 22.61 11.75
C ALA A 465 -2.77 23.91 12.57
N ARG A 466 -3.90 24.50 13.00
CA ARG A 466 -3.94 25.70 13.86
C ARG A 466 -2.97 25.54 15.02
N GLY A 467 -2.13 26.55 15.28
CA GLY A 467 -1.11 26.49 16.33
C GLY A 467 0.06 25.55 16.01
N GLY A 468 0.38 25.38 14.73
CA GLY A 468 1.50 24.58 14.23
C GLY A 468 2.84 25.03 14.82
N LYS A 469 3.76 24.08 15.00
CA LYS A 469 5.07 24.31 15.60
C LYS A 469 6.15 24.54 14.55
N TYR A 470 6.22 23.65 13.56
CA TYR A 470 7.27 23.68 12.54
C TYR A 470 6.71 23.26 11.18
N GLY A 471 6.94 24.06 10.14
CA GLY A 471 6.77 23.59 8.77
C GLY A 471 7.77 22.48 8.49
N VAL A 472 9.06 22.81 8.57
CA VAL A 472 10.17 21.85 8.54
C VAL A 472 11.09 22.05 9.73
N TYR A 473 11.32 20.99 10.50
CA TYR A 473 12.31 20.90 11.56
C TYR A 473 13.53 20.11 11.07
N VAL A 474 14.72 20.67 11.23
CA VAL A 474 16.01 20.08 10.84
C VAL A 474 16.88 19.93 12.08
N GLY A 475 17.21 18.69 12.45
CA GLY A 475 18.02 18.32 13.59
C GLY A 475 19.52 18.49 13.36
N ILE A 476 20.31 18.30 14.43
CA ILE A 476 21.76 18.55 14.40
C ILE A 476 22.52 17.58 13.48
N ASP A 477 22.06 16.33 13.43
CA ASP A 477 22.67 15.22 12.69
C ASP A 477 22.15 15.09 11.24
N VAL A 478 21.39 16.08 10.75
CA VAL A 478 20.88 16.07 9.37
C VAL A 478 22.03 16.33 8.40
N THR A 479 22.07 15.55 7.32
CA THR A 479 23.06 15.73 6.24
C THR A 479 22.69 16.91 5.36
N SER A 480 21.46 16.91 4.82
CA SER A 480 20.88 18.04 4.12
C SER A 480 19.35 18.05 4.18
N ALA A 481 18.78 19.24 4.11
CA ALA A 481 17.37 19.49 3.88
C ALA A 481 17.23 20.47 2.71
N GLU A 482 16.78 19.96 1.57
CA GLU A 482 16.66 20.68 0.31
C GLU A 482 15.18 20.87 -0.03
N LEU A 483 14.73 22.12 -0.10
CA LEU A 483 13.38 22.49 -0.47
C LEU A 483 13.43 23.36 -1.73
N THR A 484 12.81 22.91 -2.80
CA THR A 484 12.73 23.64 -4.08
C THR A 484 11.27 23.84 -4.48
N GLY A 485 10.83 25.08 -4.73
CA GLY A 485 9.47 25.40 -5.12
C GLY A 485 8.41 24.99 -4.08
N THR A 486 8.79 24.82 -2.81
CA THR A 486 7.90 24.32 -1.75
C THR A 486 7.08 25.45 -1.13
N LYS A 487 5.79 25.22 -0.87
CA LYS A 487 4.93 26.14 -0.12
C LYS A 487 4.75 25.67 1.31
N ILE A 488 4.97 26.54 2.28
CA ILE A 488 4.75 26.30 3.71
C ILE A 488 3.73 27.32 4.20
N VAL A 489 2.57 26.82 4.64
CA VAL A 489 1.50 27.58 5.26
C VAL A 489 1.41 27.19 6.73
N GLY A 490 1.77 28.11 7.60
CA GLY A 490 1.72 27.92 9.05
C GLY A 490 0.30 27.99 9.59
N GLY A 491 0.15 27.51 10.83
CA GLY A 491 -1.10 27.54 11.58
C GLY A 491 -1.29 28.80 12.43
N GLY A 492 -0.56 29.88 12.15
CA GLY A 492 -0.57 31.14 12.90
C GLY A 492 0.47 31.27 14.01
N SER A 493 1.29 30.24 14.25
CA SER A 493 2.36 30.23 15.26
C SER A 493 3.59 29.50 14.75
N GLY A 494 4.67 29.48 15.55
CA GLY A 494 5.83 28.63 15.30
C GLY A 494 6.66 29.06 14.08
N TYR A 495 7.37 28.11 13.49
CA TYR A 495 8.39 28.36 12.47
C TYR A 495 7.97 27.84 11.10
N GLY A 496 8.33 28.57 10.04
CA GLY A 496 8.32 28.02 8.67
C GLY A 496 9.36 26.91 8.53
N VAL A 497 10.63 27.27 8.75
CA VAL A 497 11.76 26.33 8.78
C VAL A 497 12.57 26.57 10.04
N TYR A 498 12.82 25.52 10.81
CA TYR A 498 13.61 25.56 12.05
C TYR A 498 14.78 24.58 11.95
N ALA A 499 16.00 25.11 11.86
CA ALA A 499 17.23 24.37 11.70
C ALA A 499 18.14 24.48 12.91
N MET A 500 18.41 23.33 13.52
CA MET A 500 19.39 23.11 14.58
C MET A 500 20.71 22.51 14.06
N GLY A 501 20.80 22.17 12.78
CA GLY A 501 22.01 21.69 12.14
C GLY A 501 21.84 21.43 10.65
N GLY A 502 22.81 20.69 10.09
CA GLY A 502 22.85 20.30 8.69
C GLY A 502 23.14 21.43 7.71
N ASN A 503 23.01 21.09 6.42
CA ASN A 503 22.98 22.03 5.31
C ASN A 503 21.53 22.24 4.89
N VAL A 504 21.06 23.49 4.89
CA VAL A 504 19.67 23.83 4.52
C VAL A 504 19.67 24.67 3.26
N THR A 505 18.90 24.23 2.27
CA THR A 505 18.75 24.93 0.98
C THR A 505 17.28 25.15 0.69
N LEU A 506 16.90 26.41 0.50
CA LEU A 506 15.55 26.86 0.21
C LEU A 506 15.55 27.63 -1.12
N GLU A 507 15.08 27.02 -2.20
CA GLU A 507 15.05 27.63 -3.53
C GLU A 507 13.60 27.83 -3.99
N GLY A 508 13.18 29.07 -4.25
CA GLY A 508 11.81 29.38 -4.64
C GLY A 508 10.76 28.95 -3.60
N VAL A 509 11.12 28.94 -2.33
CA VAL A 509 10.24 28.53 -1.22
C VAL A 509 9.33 29.69 -0.82
N LYS A 510 8.06 29.39 -0.57
CA LYS A 510 7.06 30.37 -0.09
C LYS A 510 6.64 30.02 1.33
N VAL A 511 6.96 30.86 2.31
CA VAL A 511 6.56 30.71 3.71
C VAL A 511 5.54 31.78 4.06
N SER A 512 4.43 31.39 4.68
CA SER A 512 3.37 32.29 5.12
C SER A 512 2.64 31.75 6.35
N GLY A 513 1.90 32.59 7.08
CA GLY A 513 1.07 32.16 8.20
C GLY A 513 1.85 31.65 9.42
N VAL A 514 3.12 32.04 9.56
CA VAL A 514 4.01 31.64 10.65
C VAL A 514 4.32 32.82 11.57
N GLU A 515 4.73 32.52 12.80
CA GLU A 515 5.23 33.54 13.72
C GLU A 515 6.67 33.91 13.34
N LYS A 516 7.53 32.92 13.12
CA LYS A 516 8.92 33.10 12.73
C LYS A 516 9.15 32.44 11.36
N GLY A 517 9.85 33.10 10.46
CA GLY A 517 10.07 32.60 9.10
C GLY A 517 11.05 31.43 9.08
N VAL A 518 12.32 31.72 8.84
CA VAL A 518 13.42 30.74 8.80
C VAL A 518 14.35 30.97 9.98
N TYR A 519 14.62 29.94 10.78
CA TYR A 519 15.44 30.03 11.97
C TYR A 519 16.57 29.01 11.92
N ALA A 520 17.80 29.44 11.67
CA ALA A 520 18.98 28.59 11.62
C ALA A 520 19.90 28.90 12.80
N ARG A 521 19.82 28.09 13.87
CA ARG A 521 20.54 28.36 15.13
C ARG A 521 21.96 27.83 15.14
N LYS A 522 22.12 26.63 14.59
CA LYS A 522 23.34 25.82 14.55
C LYS A 522 23.30 25.11 13.21
N GLY A 523 24.46 24.90 12.59
CA GLY A 523 24.53 24.28 11.26
C GLY A 523 25.72 24.77 10.48
N LYS A 524 25.96 24.12 9.32
CA LYS A 524 27.07 24.47 8.45
C LYS A 524 26.68 25.62 7.52
N SER A 525 25.53 25.49 6.85
CA SER A 525 25.08 26.45 5.84
C SER A 525 23.56 26.62 5.82
N LEU A 526 23.12 27.84 5.54
CA LEU A 526 21.76 28.20 5.16
C LEU A 526 21.83 28.95 3.82
N THR A 527 21.26 28.38 2.77
CA THR A 527 21.12 29.05 1.46
C THR A 527 19.64 29.27 1.16
N ILE A 528 19.26 30.52 0.85
CA ILE A 528 17.90 30.87 0.41
C ILE A 528 18.00 31.61 -0.93
N SER A 529 17.35 31.11 -1.96
CA SER A 529 17.47 31.64 -3.33
C SER A 529 16.18 31.46 -4.14
N GLY A 530 16.25 31.67 -5.47
CA GLY A 530 15.16 31.38 -6.40
C GLY A 530 13.92 32.26 -6.21
N SER A 531 14.11 33.51 -5.75
CA SER A 531 13.01 34.43 -5.42
C SER A 531 12.06 33.91 -4.34
N SER A 532 12.62 33.21 -3.33
CA SER A 532 11.88 32.77 -2.15
C SER A 532 11.17 33.95 -1.45
N SER A 533 9.98 33.71 -0.90
CA SER A 533 9.18 34.70 -0.17
C SER A 533 8.91 34.21 1.25
N ILE A 534 9.18 35.07 2.24
CA ILE A 534 9.02 34.75 3.66
C ILE A 534 8.14 35.81 4.30
N ASP A 535 6.88 35.47 4.55
CA ASP A 535 5.93 36.32 5.24
C ASP A 535 5.75 35.82 6.68
N PHE A 536 6.02 36.67 7.66
CA PHE A 536 6.02 36.33 9.07
C PHE A 536 5.34 37.42 9.92
N LYS A 537 4.87 37.04 11.12
CA LYS A 537 4.13 37.95 12.01
C LYS A 537 4.83 38.26 13.33
N GLY A 538 5.81 37.48 13.73
CA GLY A 538 6.49 37.62 15.01
C GLY A 538 7.85 38.29 14.88
N GLU A 539 8.81 37.72 15.58
CA GLU A 539 10.11 38.35 15.88
C GLU A 539 11.06 38.38 14.68
N TYR A 540 11.18 37.28 13.92
CA TYR A 540 12.21 37.16 12.89
C TYR A 540 11.65 36.63 11.57
N GLY A 541 12.01 37.30 10.47
CA GLY A 541 11.87 36.77 9.12
C GLY A 541 12.91 35.69 8.87
N VAL A 542 14.18 36.04 9.03
CA VAL A 542 15.31 35.10 8.99
C VAL A 542 16.22 35.31 10.18
N TYR A 543 16.44 34.26 10.96
CA TYR A 543 17.39 34.26 12.07
C TYR A 543 18.60 33.38 11.73
N VAL A 544 19.80 33.91 11.97
CA VAL A 544 21.08 33.25 11.75
C VAL A 544 21.86 33.22 13.07
N GLY A 545 22.14 32.02 13.57
CA GLY A 545 22.93 31.79 14.76
C GLY A 545 24.43 31.90 14.52
N SER A 546 25.19 31.96 15.61
CA SER A 546 26.65 32.03 15.56
C SER A 546 27.26 30.82 14.83
N GLY A 547 28.22 31.08 13.95
CA GLY A 547 28.95 30.06 13.18
C GLY A 547 28.22 29.53 11.94
N VAL A 548 27.01 30.00 11.65
CA VAL A 548 26.28 29.65 10.42
C VAL A 548 26.80 30.51 9.26
N THR A 549 27.08 29.89 8.12
CA THR A 549 27.25 30.62 6.85
C THR A 549 25.88 30.76 6.19
N ALA A 550 25.36 31.98 6.08
CA ALA A 550 24.06 32.27 5.52
C ALA A 550 24.17 33.05 4.22
N GLU A 551 23.57 32.55 3.16
CA GLU A 551 23.55 33.17 1.84
C GLU A 551 22.10 33.32 1.35
N LEU A 552 21.63 34.57 1.22
CA LEU A 552 20.29 34.88 0.75
C LEU A 552 20.41 35.65 -0.57
N LYS A 553 19.78 35.14 -1.63
CA LYS A 553 19.82 35.71 -2.98
C LYS A 553 18.43 35.96 -3.54
N GLY A 554 18.10 37.22 -3.79
CA GLY A 554 16.82 37.64 -4.37
C GLY A 554 15.61 37.31 -3.50
N THR A 555 15.81 37.08 -2.20
CA THR A 555 14.76 36.70 -1.25
C THR A 555 13.91 37.91 -0.89
N VAL A 556 12.59 37.70 -0.77
CA VAL A 556 11.64 38.71 -0.27
C VAL A 556 11.19 38.32 1.14
N ILE A 557 11.34 39.24 2.08
CA ILE A 557 11.01 39.06 3.50
C ILE A 557 10.01 40.14 3.90
N ARG A 558 8.82 39.74 4.36
CA ARG A 558 7.76 40.66 4.77
C ARG A 558 7.33 40.42 6.21
N GLY A 559 7.50 41.44 7.04
CA GLY A 559 6.97 41.46 8.39
C GLY A 559 5.50 41.89 8.42
N GLY A 560 4.82 41.52 9.50
CA GLY A 560 3.44 41.91 9.76
C GLY A 560 3.25 43.34 10.28
N GLY A 561 4.31 44.17 10.29
CA GLY A 561 4.26 45.55 10.81
C GLY A 561 4.26 45.65 12.35
N ASN A 562 4.62 44.59 13.06
CA ASN A 562 4.62 44.56 14.52
C ASN A 562 5.89 45.18 15.11
N GLU A 563 5.75 45.82 16.28
CA GLU A 563 6.89 46.17 17.14
C GLU A 563 7.67 44.88 17.50
N LYS A 564 9.00 44.98 17.49
CA LYS A 564 10.01 43.91 17.67
C LYS A 564 10.19 42.95 16.50
N SER A 565 9.73 43.31 15.30
CA SER A 565 9.97 42.52 14.11
C SER A 565 11.29 42.89 13.44
N THR A 566 12.15 41.90 13.22
CA THR A 566 13.40 42.04 12.47
C THR A 566 13.33 41.23 11.18
N GLY A 567 13.68 41.83 10.04
CA GLY A 567 13.74 41.14 8.76
C GLY A 567 14.78 40.03 8.75
N VAL A 568 16.05 40.40 8.93
CA VAL A 568 17.18 39.46 9.08
C VAL A 568 17.92 39.76 10.37
N TYR A 569 18.03 38.77 11.27
CA TYR A 569 18.74 38.89 12.53
C TYR A 569 19.88 37.87 12.61
N ALA A 570 21.11 38.32 12.84
CA ALA A 570 22.31 37.49 12.86
C ALA A 570 23.09 37.65 14.17
N MET A 571 23.33 36.54 14.87
CA MET A 571 24.19 36.49 16.06
C MET A 571 25.65 36.11 15.75
N GLY A 572 26.06 36.19 14.49
CA GLY A 572 27.43 35.93 14.03
C GLY A 572 27.47 35.08 12.76
N GLY A 573 28.67 34.64 12.39
CA GLY A 573 28.92 33.89 11.15
C GLY A 573 29.13 34.78 9.93
N ASN A 574 29.09 34.20 8.73
CA ASN A 574 29.24 34.93 7.48
C ASN A 574 27.87 35.06 6.82
N VAL A 575 27.34 36.28 6.75
CA VAL A 575 25.99 36.57 6.24
C VAL A 575 26.11 37.37 4.96
N THR A 576 25.64 36.80 3.86
CA THR A 576 25.59 37.46 2.54
C THR A 576 24.15 37.63 2.10
N LEU A 577 23.74 38.87 1.84
CA LEU A 577 22.42 39.26 1.38
C LEU A 577 22.55 39.95 0.02
N GLU A 578 22.21 39.26 -1.07
CA GLU A 578 22.32 39.78 -2.44
C GLU A 578 20.91 39.99 -3.02
N GLY A 579 20.55 41.23 -3.38
CA GLY A 579 19.25 41.55 -3.95
C GLY A 579 18.07 41.24 -3.01
N VAL A 580 18.32 41.12 -1.71
CA VAL A 580 17.29 40.80 -0.70
C VAL A 580 16.40 42.01 -0.46
N LYS A 581 15.08 41.77 -0.42
CA LYS A 581 14.07 42.80 -0.13
C LYS A 581 13.45 42.52 1.23
N VAL A 582 13.50 43.49 2.13
CA VAL A 582 12.90 43.44 3.47
C VAL A 582 11.87 44.55 3.57
N SER A 583 10.65 44.24 4.02
CA SER A 583 9.60 45.25 4.17
C SER A 583 8.70 45.00 5.39
N GLY A 584 8.15 46.06 5.96
CA GLY A 584 7.10 45.95 7.00
C GLY A 584 7.63 45.44 8.34
N VAL A 585 8.87 45.79 8.68
CA VAL A 585 9.56 45.41 9.92
C VAL A 585 10.01 46.64 10.70
N GLU A 586 10.21 46.49 12.00
CA GLU A 586 10.80 47.56 12.83
C GLU A 586 12.30 47.71 12.54
N GLU A 587 12.99 46.58 12.41
CA GLU A 587 14.43 46.52 12.12
C GLU A 587 14.67 45.72 10.82
N GLY A 588 15.41 46.29 9.87
CA GLY A 588 15.65 45.66 8.58
C GLY A 588 16.61 44.49 8.66
N VAL A 589 17.89 44.79 8.83
CA VAL A 589 18.98 43.82 8.98
C VAL A 589 19.77 44.14 10.24
N VAL A 590 19.93 43.17 11.13
CA VAL A 590 20.65 43.33 12.39
C VAL A 590 21.71 42.25 12.51
N MET A 591 22.96 42.63 12.73
CA MET A 591 24.03 41.69 13.09
C MET A 591 24.70 42.13 14.39
N MET A 592 24.67 41.24 15.39
CA MET A 592 25.20 41.52 16.73
C MET A 592 26.51 40.81 17.02
N GLY A 593 26.72 39.61 16.48
CA GLY A 593 27.87 38.76 16.82
C GLY A 593 29.01 38.79 15.82
N SER A 594 30.08 38.06 16.14
CA SER A 594 31.31 38.03 15.35
C SER A 594 31.13 37.41 13.96
N GLY A 595 31.89 37.92 12.99
CA GLY A 595 31.85 37.50 11.60
C GLY A 595 31.61 38.67 10.65
N THR A 596 31.14 38.36 9.44
CA THR A 596 31.03 39.33 8.35
C THR A 596 29.59 39.48 7.88
N LEU A 597 29.19 40.73 7.60
CA LEU A 597 27.94 41.07 6.95
C LEU A 597 28.22 41.67 5.57
N THR A 598 27.65 41.08 4.54
CA THR A 598 27.67 41.63 3.17
C THR A 598 26.24 41.84 2.71
N VAL A 599 25.89 43.08 2.36
CA VAL A 599 24.58 43.45 1.79
C VAL A 599 24.82 44.12 0.44
N GLU A 600 24.40 43.47 -0.63
CA GLU A 600 24.56 43.97 -1.99
C GLU A 600 23.20 44.17 -2.65
N ARG A 601 22.97 45.36 -3.22
CA ARG A 601 21.77 45.69 -4.01
C ARG A 601 20.45 45.37 -3.27
N GLY A 602 20.48 45.38 -1.94
CA GLY A 602 19.33 45.10 -1.09
C GLY A 602 18.36 46.27 -1.02
N THR A 603 17.09 46.01 -0.73
CA THR A 603 16.07 47.03 -0.47
C THR A 603 15.44 46.78 0.90
N ILE A 604 15.44 47.79 1.76
CA ILE A 604 14.90 47.71 3.12
C ILE A 604 13.87 48.82 3.29
N GLU A 605 12.62 48.45 3.56
CA GLU A 605 11.49 49.36 3.75
C GLU A 605 10.90 49.16 5.15
N LEU A 606 11.21 50.05 6.07
CA LEU A 606 10.76 49.91 7.45
C LEU A 606 9.27 50.23 7.60
N ALA A 607 8.64 49.60 8.59
CA ALA A 607 7.32 50.00 9.04
C ALA A 607 7.34 51.41 9.65
N SER A 608 6.16 52.04 9.77
CA SER A 608 6.01 53.32 10.44
C SER A 608 6.61 53.28 11.85
N GLY A 609 7.50 54.22 12.16
CA GLY A 609 8.20 54.23 13.44
C GLY A 609 9.36 53.25 13.58
N GLY A 610 9.80 52.59 12.50
CA GLY A 610 10.93 51.67 12.50
C GLY A 610 12.23 52.29 13.02
N LYS A 611 13.12 51.42 13.52
CA LYS A 611 14.26 51.81 14.36
C LYS A 611 15.58 51.80 13.60
N TYR A 612 15.88 50.74 12.87
CA TYR A 612 17.14 50.58 12.14
C TYR A 612 16.91 49.95 10.77
N GLY A 613 17.42 50.57 9.70
CA GLY A 613 17.52 49.92 8.40
C GLY A 613 18.55 48.78 8.46
N VAL A 614 19.80 49.12 8.80
CA VAL A 614 20.87 48.16 9.08
C VAL A 614 21.55 48.49 10.40
N TYR A 615 21.59 47.55 11.33
CA TYR A 615 22.33 47.64 12.59
C TYR A 615 23.55 46.72 12.57
N VAL A 616 24.72 47.28 12.90
CA VAL A 616 26.00 46.57 12.99
C VAL A 616 26.57 46.69 14.41
N GLY A 617 26.60 45.58 15.14
CA GLY A 617 27.07 45.49 16.52
C GLY A 617 28.59 45.58 16.67
N ILE A 618 29.04 45.82 17.91
CA ILE A 618 30.46 46.01 18.25
C ILE A 618 31.35 44.80 17.94
N ASP A 619 30.80 43.59 18.04
CA ASP A 619 31.53 42.34 17.81
C ASP A 619 31.65 41.99 16.32
N VAL A 620 30.91 42.67 15.44
CA VAL A 620 30.96 42.42 14.00
C VAL A 620 32.36 42.75 13.47
N THR A 621 32.97 41.79 12.78
CA THR A 621 34.35 41.92 12.27
C THR A 621 34.42 42.93 11.13
N SER A 622 33.47 42.85 10.21
CA SER A 622 33.29 43.85 9.15
C SER A 622 31.89 43.78 8.55
N ALA A 623 31.34 44.93 8.17
CA ALA A 623 30.13 45.01 7.35
C ALA A 623 30.42 45.75 6.04
N SER A 624 29.91 45.24 4.92
CA SER A 624 29.95 45.88 3.61
C SER A 624 28.53 46.05 3.08
N LEU A 625 28.15 47.28 2.77
CA LEU A 625 26.86 47.65 2.21
C LEU A 625 27.10 48.31 0.84
N THR A 626 26.71 47.65 -0.24
CA THR A 626 26.98 48.12 -1.60
C THR A 626 25.69 48.25 -2.40
N GLY A 627 25.35 49.47 -2.82
CA GLY A 627 24.14 49.75 -3.59
C GLY A 627 22.84 49.45 -2.84
N THR A 628 22.86 49.52 -1.50
CA THR A 628 21.70 49.20 -0.65
C THR A 628 20.75 50.41 -0.59
N LYS A 629 19.46 50.15 -0.80
CA LYS A 629 18.38 51.14 -0.64
C LYS A 629 17.67 50.94 0.68
N ILE A 630 17.59 51.99 1.50
CA ILE A 630 16.92 52.01 2.79
C ILE A 630 15.88 53.13 2.79
N VAL A 631 14.63 52.76 3.01
CA VAL A 631 13.51 53.69 3.18
C VAL A 631 12.96 53.51 4.59
N GLY A 632 13.16 54.52 5.43
CA GLY A 632 12.68 54.51 6.80
C GLY A 632 11.18 54.79 6.92
N GLY A 633 10.68 54.62 8.14
CA GLY A 633 9.28 54.89 8.52
C GLY A 633 9.06 56.29 9.11
N GLY A 634 9.94 57.26 8.84
CA GLY A 634 9.92 58.61 9.42
C GLY A 634 10.57 58.73 10.81
N LYS A 635 11.16 57.65 11.33
CA LYS A 635 11.94 57.60 12.58
C LYS A 635 13.19 56.75 12.38
N GLY A 636 14.06 56.72 13.40
CA GLY A 636 15.20 55.80 13.47
C GLY A 636 16.37 56.15 12.56
N TYR A 637 17.25 55.17 12.37
CA TYR A 637 18.49 55.28 11.62
C TYR A 637 18.42 54.47 10.31
N GLY A 638 19.03 54.99 9.24
CA GLY A 638 19.26 54.22 8.03
C GLY A 638 20.26 53.10 8.28
N VAL A 639 21.50 53.47 8.60
CA VAL A 639 22.53 52.56 9.11
C VAL A 639 22.89 53.00 10.53
N TYR A 640 23.15 52.06 11.43
CA TYR A 640 23.69 52.35 12.76
C TYR A 640 24.79 51.33 13.07
N ALA A 641 26.01 51.81 13.26
CA ALA A 641 27.17 50.95 13.46
C ALA A 641 27.90 51.28 14.77
N THR A 642 28.08 50.25 15.59
CA THR A 642 28.96 50.27 16.77
C THR A 642 30.19 49.38 16.57
N GLY A 643 30.25 48.67 15.44
CA GLY A 643 31.32 47.75 15.03
C GLY A 643 32.58 48.43 14.50
N LYS A 644 33.64 47.63 14.33
CA LYS A 644 35.00 48.12 14.03
C LYS A 644 35.16 48.68 12.61
N LYS A 645 34.61 47.98 11.60
CA LYS A 645 34.74 48.36 10.18
C LYS A 645 33.42 48.23 9.44
N VAL A 646 32.88 49.36 8.98
CA VAL A 646 31.72 49.39 8.09
C VAL A 646 32.09 50.14 6.81
N THR A 647 31.86 49.51 5.67
CA THR A 647 32.07 50.10 4.34
C THR A 647 30.71 50.26 3.66
N ILE A 648 30.37 51.49 3.29
CA ILE A 648 29.15 51.81 2.55
C ILE A 648 29.58 52.38 1.20
N SER A 649 29.12 51.78 0.10
CA SER A 649 29.48 52.19 -1.25
C SER A 649 28.25 52.21 -2.16
N GLY A 650 27.79 53.41 -2.49
CA GLY A 650 26.55 53.60 -3.26
C GLY A 650 25.28 53.17 -2.52
N GLY A 651 24.13 53.57 -3.04
CA GLY A 651 22.83 53.31 -2.42
C GLY A 651 22.03 54.58 -2.15
N GLU A 652 20.90 54.43 -1.46
CA GLU A 652 19.98 55.52 -1.12
C GLU A 652 19.47 55.30 0.31
N ILE A 653 19.50 56.35 1.14
CA ILE A 653 18.86 56.34 2.47
C ILE A 653 17.87 57.51 2.50
N SER A 654 16.59 57.22 2.75
CA SER A 654 15.55 58.25 2.81
C SER A 654 14.52 57.96 3.91
N LYS A 655 13.79 58.99 4.34
CA LYS A 655 12.71 58.91 5.36
C LYS A 655 13.16 58.35 6.72
N VAL A 656 14.38 58.67 7.14
CA VAL A 656 14.93 58.39 8.47
C VAL A 656 15.26 59.69 9.18
N ILE A 657 15.44 59.65 10.52
CA ILE A 657 15.91 60.82 11.28
C ILE A 657 17.42 60.99 11.05
N THR A 658 18.16 59.89 11.11
CA THR A 658 19.61 59.87 10.94
C THR A 658 19.99 58.91 9.81
N GLY A 659 20.84 59.37 8.88
CA GLY A 659 21.26 58.57 7.72
C GLY A 659 22.15 57.38 8.08
N VAL A 660 23.32 57.64 8.67
CA VAL A 660 24.36 56.65 9.06
C VAL A 660 24.86 56.97 10.46
#